data_AF-A0AA36HT85-F1
#
_entry.id   AF-A0AA36HT85-F1
#
_cell.length_a   1.000
_cell.length_b   1.000
_cell.length_c   1.000
_cell.angle_alpha   90.00
_cell.angle_beta   90.00
_cell.angle_gamma   90.00
#
_symmetry.space_group_name_H-M   'P 1'
#
loop_
_entity.id
_entity.type
_entity.pdbx_description
1 polymer ?
#
loop_
_entity_poly.entity_id
_entity_poly.type
_entity_poly.pdbx_seq_one_letter_code
_entity_poly.pdbx_strand_id
1 'polypeptide(L)'
;MISLELLRSCGVPLVTKEAAVLQPKRCSDIPGDQSTLPEPLKQHGHPKPQLAQQLERSEITAVQSRVEEEARRLGLEAKLLAVEAEPPYYEQSLEWRRDRLGASSVEELCKSVVLENTKEAGAESGRVRCVLVIVQYVGKLHKEKLIKVVQALEASRGLPPLGKKQYNMRLLEGTACQEMTGFGHNAVTPLGLDLPMILSDAIAQLPSGKFWLGGGHVDLKLRLNVGEAVEALRLTVADVTYKKNYKLEKAEAVLLRCTRHAEERSGAWLVKYLNHISQVRMKQSRDVEAMEMMYEIESLANFPMHEPGASEFYETLFRNMSSSLRRMGREDDAAVYFIKMAEATHYHKKQLDWMDLWDLGILIANRAYQAGRWPEFYKSREIIAEAAGQVHAKMAEGGDAPQHIQLKVKDQQGSEVQFKPLGAARCWDAELDVKGRDGRELKPIQKDMSSSDRSDESEVDSDGFRATVAKTAKSFVGGHTVVKWVIPFVLVGISSVVCMWLLHIATFYYVKGIIRFEAAFKPDPTYKEDAVTAKLFSPGLSEKDVSFGSLQDPIEAQLGFQDVPIKALDLIAAVFPMIWGVTVIYLQDVQAWTKVLLCHSVLAFGKGVFGATTIIPDSIGWANCKKRLGPEGLQYFESEVPEPAKHGLWATLMAILGIELMGPHQDRIGAGMRFCADMLYSGHTYFTILYILGLCELLRLASPKFIKNPTKRSIFLGIVYTLCIAQQCLEITLVLRNRFHYTTDVVMAVLLTFLWYTSAPICIAAKWWAQLGNADPQPAEGQRESFVLIPRSALSGDVWLPSFCVPFCCINGKHHVISEHQLKLWEEETGADDP
;
A
#
# COMPACT_ATOMS: atom_id res chain seq x y z
N MET A 1 -23.11 -14.94 25.33
CA MET A 1 -23.72 -14.76 26.67
C MET A 1 -22.75 -14.12 27.65
N ILE A 2 -21.50 -14.58 27.73
CA ILE A 2 -20.47 -14.08 28.66
C ILE A 2 -20.31 -12.54 28.62
N SER A 3 -20.32 -11.89 27.45
CA SER A 3 -20.06 -10.45 27.32
C SER A 3 -21.18 -9.52 27.86
N LEU A 4 -22.46 -9.91 27.73
CA LEU A 4 -23.60 -9.12 28.21
C LEU A 4 -23.80 -9.26 29.73
N GLU A 5 -23.58 -10.46 30.27
CA GLU A 5 -23.59 -10.69 31.73
C GLU A 5 -22.39 -10.02 32.42
N LEU A 6 -21.23 -9.95 31.77
CA LEU A 6 -20.08 -9.18 32.26
C LEU A 6 -20.43 -7.70 32.45
N LEU A 7 -20.98 -7.08 31.40
CA LEU A 7 -21.36 -5.67 31.42
C LEU A 7 -22.39 -5.37 32.52
N ARG A 8 -23.35 -6.29 32.74
CA ARG A 8 -24.31 -6.22 33.85
C ARG A 8 -23.65 -6.39 35.22
N SER A 9 -22.62 -7.24 35.33
CA SER A 9 -21.89 -7.47 36.59
C SER A 9 -20.96 -6.33 36.99
N CYS A 10 -20.50 -5.51 36.04
CA CYS A 10 -19.60 -4.36 36.27
C CYS A 10 -20.33 -3.07 36.70
N GLY A 11 -21.58 -3.18 37.19
CA GLY A 11 -22.27 -2.07 37.84
C GLY A 11 -22.69 -0.91 36.93
N VAL A 12 -22.89 -1.14 35.62
CA VAL A 12 -23.46 -0.12 34.74
C VAL A 12 -24.96 0.03 35.05
N PRO A 13 -25.43 1.18 35.55
CA PRO A 13 -26.84 1.35 35.86
C PRO A 13 -27.68 1.27 34.59
N LEU A 14 -28.74 0.45 34.62
CA LEU A 14 -29.79 0.47 33.61
C LEU A 14 -30.47 1.84 33.65
N VAL A 15 -30.30 2.64 32.59
CA VAL A 15 -31.16 3.80 32.39
C VAL A 15 -32.56 3.26 32.09
N THR A 16 -33.44 3.27 33.10
CA THR A 16 -34.84 2.97 32.91
C THR A 16 -35.46 4.02 31.99
N LYS A 17 -36.47 3.59 31.21
CA LYS A 17 -37.18 4.39 30.18
C LYS A 17 -37.72 5.76 30.65
N GLU A 18 -37.72 6.05 31.95
CA GLU A 18 -38.29 7.27 32.54
C GLU A 18 -37.28 8.42 32.73
N ALA A 19 -35.97 8.19 32.53
CA ALA A 19 -34.97 9.26 32.59
C ALA A 19 -34.63 9.90 31.22
N ALA A 20 -35.25 9.44 30.13
CA ALA A 20 -34.95 9.85 28.75
C ALA A 20 -35.72 11.10 28.28
N VAL A 21 -36.02 12.06 29.17
CA VAL A 21 -36.50 13.39 28.78
C VAL A 21 -35.47 14.44 29.21
N LEU A 22 -34.27 14.35 28.63
CA LEU A 22 -33.44 15.54 28.44
C LEU A 22 -33.68 16.00 27.00
N GLN A 23 -34.71 16.85 26.83
CA GLN A 23 -34.82 17.61 25.59
C GLN A 23 -33.61 18.55 25.48
N PRO A 24 -32.87 18.57 24.37
CA PRO A 24 -31.85 19.58 24.16
C PRO A 24 -32.55 20.92 24.01
N LYS A 25 -32.41 21.81 25.00
CA LYS A 25 -32.74 23.23 24.81
C LYS A 25 -31.84 23.75 23.70
N ARG A 26 -32.43 24.34 22.64
CA ARG A 26 -31.69 25.08 21.62
C ARG A 26 -30.89 26.20 22.31
N CYS A 27 -29.66 26.42 21.85
CA CYS A 27 -28.79 27.51 22.31
C CYS A 27 -29.35 28.94 22.08
N SER A 28 -30.58 29.10 21.58
CA SER A 28 -31.21 30.40 21.36
C SER A 28 -31.94 30.98 22.59
N ASP A 29 -32.20 30.20 23.65
CA ASP A 29 -33.18 30.58 24.68
C ASP A 29 -32.67 30.54 26.14
N ILE A 30 -31.49 31.11 26.44
CA ILE A 30 -31.10 31.42 27.83
C ILE A 30 -30.55 32.85 27.92
N PRO A 31 -31.19 33.76 28.68
CA PRO A 31 -30.64 35.08 29.01
C PRO A 31 -29.47 34.92 29.99
N GLY A 32 -28.41 35.71 29.79
CA GLY A 32 -27.20 35.64 30.60
C GLY A 32 -27.45 35.96 32.07
N ASP A 33 -27.09 35.01 32.93
CA ASP A 33 -26.75 35.28 34.33
C ASP A 33 -25.58 34.37 34.74
N GLN A 34 -24.41 34.99 34.95
CA GLN A 34 -23.20 34.35 35.45
C GLN A 34 -23.17 34.51 36.97
N SER A 35 -23.89 33.66 37.69
CA SER A 35 -23.57 33.42 39.09
C SER A 35 -24.04 32.04 39.51
N THR A 36 -23.17 31.32 40.24
CA THR A 36 -23.36 29.98 40.84
C THR A 36 -23.01 28.77 39.95
N LEU A 37 -21.70 28.46 39.86
CA LEU A 37 -21.21 27.09 39.61
C LEU A 37 -20.72 26.49 40.94
N PRO A 38 -20.99 25.20 41.23
CA PRO A 38 -20.52 24.55 42.45
C PRO A 38 -19.03 24.16 42.37
N GLU A 39 -18.32 24.28 43.50
CA GLU A 39 -16.89 23.95 43.65
C GLU A 39 -16.57 22.49 43.22
N PRO A 40 -15.42 22.24 42.57
CA PRO A 40 -14.95 20.89 42.28
C PRO A 40 -14.40 20.20 43.54
N LEU A 41 -14.77 18.94 43.70
CA LEU A 41 -14.21 17.99 44.67
C LEU A 41 -12.67 17.97 44.60
N LYS A 42 -12.02 18.25 45.73
CA LYS A 42 -10.58 18.18 45.92
C LYS A 42 -10.06 16.77 45.66
N GLN A 43 -9.32 16.59 44.57
CA GLN A 43 -8.56 15.38 44.26
C GLN A 43 -7.36 15.25 45.21
N HIS A 44 -7.20 14.10 45.84
CA HIS A 44 -5.99 13.73 46.58
C HIS A 44 -5.00 13.05 45.61
N GLY A 45 -4.09 13.84 45.04
CA GLY A 45 -2.91 13.32 44.34
C GLY A 45 -1.78 13.07 45.33
N HIS A 46 -1.13 11.90 45.25
CA HIS A 46 0.14 11.67 45.95
C HIS A 46 1.20 12.65 45.42
N PRO A 47 1.91 13.40 46.28
CA PRO A 47 2.89 14.38 45.83
C PRO A 47 4.12 13.68 45.22
N LYS A 48 4.53 14.11 44.02
CA LYS A 48 5.89 13.82 43.49
C LYS A 48 6.92 14.26 44.57
N PRO A 49 8.01 13.51 44.79
CA PRO A 49 9.03 13.89 45.76
C PRO A 49 9.49 15.33 45.51
N GLN A 50 9.47 16.17 46.55
CA GLN A 50 9.79 17.62 46.45
C GLN A 50 11.11 17.90 45.72
N LEU A 51 12.09 16.99 45.85
CA LEU A 51 13.39 17.08 45.19
C LEU A 51 13.31 16.99 43.66
N ALA A 52 12.45 16.12 43.11
CA ALA A 52 12.29 15.96 41.66
C ALA A 52 11.61 17.19 41.04
N GLN A 53 10.58 17.74 41.71
CA GLN A 53 9.94 18.98 41.27
C GLN A 53 10.88 20.20 41.36
N GLN A 54 11.80 20.22 42.33
CA GLN A 54 12.80 21.27 42.45
C GLN A 54 13.88 21.19 41.35
N LEU A 55 14.30 19.97 40.98
CA LEU A 55 15.27 19.74 39.91
C LEU A 55 14.70 20.08 38.53
N GLU A 56 13.48 19.63 38.20
CA GLU A 56 12.82 20.00 36.93
C GLU A 56 12.62 21.51 36.81
N ARG A 57 12.20 22.17 37.91
CA ARG A 57 11.98 23.62 37.91
C ARG A 57 13.29 24.40 37.77
N SER A 58 14.41 23.89 38.29
CA SER A 58 15.72 24.52 38.11
C SER A 58 16.25 24.37 36.69
N GLU A 59 16.04 23.21 36.04
CA GLU A 59 16.40 22.99 34.63
C GLU A 59 15.61 23.90 33.68
N ILE A 60 14.28 23.98 33.86
CA ILE A 60 13.43 24.88 33.05
C ILE A 60 13.91 26.33 33.19
N THR A 61 14.21 26.77 34.41
CA THR A 61 14.67 28.14 34.69
C THR A 61 16.03 28.43 34.03
N ALA A 62 16.95 27.47 34.05
CA ALA A 62 18.27 27.60 33.41
C ALA A 62 18.14 27.70 31.87
N VAL A 63 17.32 26.83 31.26
CA VAL A 63 17.06 26.87 29.82
C VAL A 63 16.34 28.16 29.44
N GLN A 64 15.34 28.59 30.21
CA GLN A 64 14.63 29.84 29.98
C GLN A 64 15.60 31.03 29.99
N SER A 65 16.47 31.12 30.99
CA SER A 65 17.45 32.21 31.09
C SER A 65 18.39 32.24 29.88
N ARG A 66 18.87 31.08 29.43
CA ARG A 66 19.72 30.94 28.24
C ARG A 66 19.02 31.42 26.96
N VAL A 67 17.75 31.05 26.79
CA VAL A 67 16.97 31.41 25.60
C VAL A 67 16.55 32.89 25.63
N GLU A 68 16.26 33.46 26.81
CA GLU A 68 16.01 34.90 26.99
C GLU A 68 17.23 35.76 26.69
N GLU A 69 18.40 35.34 27.17
CA GLU A 69 19.67 36.04 26.91
C GLU A 69 19.97 36.08 25.41
N GLU A 70 19.80 34.95 24.73
CA GLU A 70 20.03 34.85 23.29
C GLU A 70 19.02 35.67 22.47
N ALA A 71 17.74 35.67 22.87
CA ALA A 71 16.74 36.53 22.25
C ALA A 71 17.08 38.03 22.43
N ARG A 72 17.53 38.42 23.63
CA ARG A 72 17.95 39.81 23.92
C ARG A 72 19.19 40.20 23.11
N ARG A 73 20.16 39.29 22.98
CA ARG A 73 21.38 39.49 22.16
C ARG A 73 21.04 39.75 20.69
N LEU A 74 19.99 39.10 20.20
CA LEU A 74 19.49 39.24 18.82
C LEU A 74 18.48 40.39 18.65
N GLY A 75 18.09 41.09 19.72
CA GLY A 75 17.13 42.19 19.66
C GLY A 75 15.69 41.77 19.38
N LEU A 76 15.33 40.52 19.69
CA LEU A 76 13.99 39.97 19.43
C LEU A 76 12.99 40.31 20.55
N GLU A 77 11.76 40.70 20.21
CA GLU A 77 10.65 40.78 21.16
C GLU A 77 10.08 39.37 21.45
N ALA A 78 10.89 38.56 22.13
CA ALA A 78 10.54 37.20 22.51
C ALA A 78 9.68 37.15 23.77
N LYS A 79 8.63 36.32 23.77
CA LYS A 79 7.90 35.94 24.99
C LYS A 79 8.07 34.45 25.25
N LEU A 80 8.64 34.11 26.40
CA LEU A 80 8.69 32.74 26.88
C LEU A 80 7.54 32.47 27.85
N LEU A 81 6.92 31.31 27.72
CA LEU A 81 5.83 30.87 28.56
C LEU A 81 6.08 29.42 28.98
N ALA A 82 6.25 29.22 30.29
CA ALA A 82 6.25 27.87 30.86
C ALA A 82 4.82 27.33 30.83
N VAL A 83 4.65 26.10 30.34
CA VAL A 83 3.40 25.36 30.40
C VAL A 83 3.48 24.36 31.55
N GLU A 84 2.34 24.06 32.16
CA GLU A 84 2.30 23.09 33.26
C GLU A 84 2.58 21.68 32.71
N ALA A 85 3.27 20.86 33.49
CA ALA A 85 3.55 19.47 33.14
C ALA A 85 2.27 18.62 33.14
N GLU A 86 1.25 19.03 33.89
CA GLU A 86 -0.04 18.35 34.04
C GLU A 86 -1.20 19.32 33.78
N PRO A 87 -2.11 19.04 32.82
CA PRO A 87 -2.05 17.90 31.90
C PRO A 87 -0.92 18.08 30.85
N PRO A 88 -0.34 16.99 30.32
CA PRO A 88 0.82 17.09 29.43
C PRO A 88 0.52 17.88 28.15
N TYR A 89 1.23 18.99 27.92
CA TYR A 89 0.97 19.93 26.83
C TYR A 89 0.87 19.26 25.45
N TYR A 90 1.76 18.31 25.16
CA TYR A 90 1.82 17.63 23.86
C TYR A 90 0.79 16.53 23.66
N GLU A 91 0.01 16.20 24.68
CA GLU A 91 -1.11 15.25 24.61
C GLU A 91 -2.46 15.95 24.38
N GLN A 92 -2.53 17.26 24.60
CA GLN A 92 -3.75 18.05 24.42
C GLN A 92 -4.05 18.38 22.95
N SER A 93 -5.29 18.73 22.62
CA SER A 93 -5.69 19.18 21.28
C SER A 93 -4.99 20.49 20.89
N LEU A 94 -4.96 20.81 19.58
CA LEU A 94 -4.34 22.05 19.11
C LEU A 94 -5.13 23.27 19.57
N GLU A 95 -6.45 23.16 19.68
CA GLU A 95 -7.36 24.19 20.17
C GLU A 95 -7.06 24.51 21.63
N TRP A 96 -6.91 23.47 22.46
CA TRP A 96 -6.52 23.64 23.86
C TRP A 96 -5.15 24.33 23.98
N ARG A 97 -4.18 23.91 23.16
CA ARG A 97 -2.85 24.53 23.15
C ARG A 97 -2.89 25.99 22.71
N ARG A 98 -3.71 26.33 21.70
CA ARG A 98 -3.93 27.71 21.26
C ARG A 98 -4.43 28.55 22.44
N ASP A 99 -5.46 28.07 23.12
CA ASP A 99 -6.07 28.78 24.24
C ASP A 99 -5.09 28.93 25.41
N ARG A 100 -4.34 27.86 25.73
CA ARG A 100 -3.32 27.88 26.78
C ARG A 100 -2.21 28.89 26.51
N LEU A 101 -1.81 29.08 25.26
CA LEU A 101 -0.78 30.05 24.86
C LEU A 101 -1.35 31.46 24.60
N GLY A 102 -2.68 31.61 24.55
CA GLY A 102 -3.32 32.86 24.12
C GLY A 102 -3.00 33.20 22.66
N ALA A 103 -2.85 32.18 21.81
CA ALA A 103 -2.68 32.34 20.37
C ALA A 103 -4.02 32.71 19.72
N SER A 104 -4.01 33.51 18.65
CA SER A 104 -5.26 33.92 17.99
C SER A 104 -5.87 32.79 17.15
N SER A 105 -5.03 31.86 16.70
CA SER A 105 -5.45 30.73 15.88
C SER A 105 -4.50 29.53 16.02
N VAL A 106 -4.98 28.33 15.68
CA VAL A 106 -4.14 27.10 15.69
C VAL A 106 -3.01 27.15 14.66
N GLU A 107 -3.17 27.98 13.64
CA GLU A 107 -2.18 28.31 12.61
C GLU A 107 -0.94 29.00 13.19
N GLU A 108 -1.05 29.67 14.34
CA GLU A 108 0.11 30.28 15.01
C GLU A 108 0.99 29.25 15.73
N LEU A 109 0.48 28.03 15.94
CA LEU A 109 1.22 26.97 16.61
C LEU A 109 2.15 26.29 15.60
N CYS A 110 3.45 26.43 15.84
CA CYS A 110 4.50 25.96 14.95
C CYS A 110 5.44 24.97 15.65
N LYS A 111 6.19 24.25 14.83
CA LYS A 111 7.28 23.38 15.24
C LYS A 111 8.51 23.61 14.37
N SER A 112 9.65 23.49 15.00
CA SER A 112 10.99 23.47 14.43
C SER A 112 11.42 22.02 14.27
N VAL A 113 11.79 21.63 13.06
CA VAL A 113 12.29 20.29 12.76
C VAL A 113 13.61 20.39 12.01
N VAL A 114 14.59 19.58 12.39
CA VAL A 114 15.88 19.52 11.70
C VAL A 114 15.83 18.41 10.66
N LEU A 115 16.16 18.74 9.42
CA LEU A 115 16.29 17.74 8.35
C LEU A 115 17.75 17.60 7.92
N GLU A 116 18.20 16.35 7.82
CA GLU A 116 19.51 15.99 7.31
C GLU A 116 19.40 15.47 5.88
N ASN A 117 20.29 15.94 5.00
CA ASN A 117 20.55 15.33 3.72
C ASN A 117 21.51 14.15 3.91
N THR A 118 20.98 12.93 4.01
CA THR A 118 21.81 11.74 4.28
C THR A 118 22.68 11.30 3.09
N LYS A 119 22.66 12.05 1.98
CA LYS A 119 23.56 11.86 0.83
C LYS A 119 24.80 12.73 0.90
N GLU A 120 24.85 13.67 1.84
CA GLU A 120 25.98 14.56 2.05
C GLU A 120 26.90 13.98 3.13
N ALA A 121 28.14 13.66 2.76
CA ALA A 121 29.05 12.84 3.57
C ALA A 121 29.94 13.62 4.54
N GLY A 122 29.92 14.96 4.54
CA GLY A 122 30.72 15.73 5.49
C GLY A 122 30.71 17.25 5.27
N ALA A 123 31.29 17.99 6.23
CA ALA A 123 31.35 19.46 6.21
C ALA A 123 32.27 20.04 5.11
N GLU A 124 33.15 19.22 4.52
CA GLU A 124 34.17 19.66 3.55
C GLU A 124 33.62 20.13 2.20
N SER A 125 32.37 19.77 1.86
CA SER A 125 31.76 20.14 0.57
C SER A 125 31.18 21.56 0.54
N GLY A 126 31.06 22.22 1.71
CA GLY A 126 30.35 23.49 1.86
C GLY A 126 28.83 23.43 1.63
N ARG A 127 28.28 22.22 1.39
CA ARG A 127 26.86 22.00 1.11
C ARG A 127 26.02 21.92 2.38
N VAL A 128 24.71 22.07 2.23
CA VAL A 128 23.78 22.05 3.35
C VAL A 128 23.52 20.60 3.75
N ARG A 129 24.27 20.11 4.75
CA ARG A 129 24.02 18.80 5.38
C ARG A 129 22.73 18.84 6.21
N CYS A 130 22.61 19.81 7.11
CA CYS A 130 21.45 19.94 7.99
C CYS A 130 20.78 21.31 7.82
N VAL A 131 19.45 21.31 7.89
CA VAL A 131 18.62 22.52 7.78
C VAL A 131 17.51 22.48 8.83
N LEU A 132 17.31 23.57 9.54
CA LEU A 132 16.19 23.73 10.45
C LEU A 132 15.00 24.31 9.68
N VAL A 133 13.84 23.67 9.78
CA VAL A 133 12.63 24.10 9.08
C VAL A 133 11.53 24.35 10.08
N ILE A 134 10.95 25.56 10.03
CA ILE A 134 9.86 26.00 10.89
C ILE A 134 8.55 25.90 10.11
N VAL A 135 7.63 25.08 10.59
CA VAL A 135 6.33 24.79 9.96
C VAL A 135 5.20 24.82 10.98
N GLN A 136 3.97 25.11 10.56
CA GLN A 136 2.78 25.06 11.41
C GLN A 136 2.45 23.61 11.79
N TYR A 137 1.83 23.35 12.95
CA TYR A 137 1.35 22.01 13.32
C TYR A 137 0.27 21.47 12.36
N VAL A 138 -0.53 22.37 11.78
CA VAL A 138 -1.55 22.07 10.77
C VAL A 138 -0.98 21.85 9.37
N GLY A 139 0.29 22.22 9.15
CA GLY A 139 1.03 22.04 7.91
C GLY A 139 1.84 20.74 7.91
N LYS A 140 1.96 20.11 6.73
CA LYS A 140 2.87 18.99 6.51
C LYS A 140 3.97 19.38 5.53
N LEU A 141 5.21 19.09 5.88
CA LEU A 141 6.39 19.43 5.08
C LEU A 141 6.38 18.73 3.72
N HIS A 142 6.68 19.47 2.66
CA HIS A 142 6.78 19.00 1.28
C HIS A 142 8.25 18.86 0.86
N LYS A 143 8.78 17.63 0.89
CA LYS A 143 10.21 17.35 0.65
C LYS A 143 10.74 17.92 -0.66
N GLU A 144 10.01 17.80 -1.76
CA GLU A 144 10.51 18.31 -3.06
C GLU A 144 10.62 19.83 -3.11
N LYS A 145 9.70 20.56 -2.46
CA LYS A 145 9.77 22.02 -2.39
C LYS A 145 10.95 22.43 -1.51
N LEU A 146 11.15 21.75 -0.38
CA LEU A 146 12.32 21.94 0.48
C LEU A 146 13.64 21.73 -0.30
N ILE A 147 13.76 20.66 -1.09
CA ILE A 147 14.96 20.41 -1.90
C ILE A 147 15.27 21.58 -2.83
N LYS A 148 14.25 22.17 -3.48
CA LYS A 148 14.45 23.34 -4.34
C LYS A 148 14.96 24.56 -3.58
N VAL A 149 14.47 24.79 -2.35
CA VAL A 149 14.94 25.88 -1.49
C VAL A 149 16.38 25.65 -1.07
N VAL A 150 16.74 24.43 -0.67
CA VAL A 150 18.12 24.07 -0.32
C VAL A 150 19.06 24.23 -1.51
N GLN A 151 18.65 23.80 -2.71
CA GLN A 151 19.41 24.03 -3.95
C GLN A 151 19.63 25.52 -4.22
N ALA A 152 18.63 26.37 -3.99
CA ALA A 152 18.75 27.82 -4.15
C ALA A 152 19.70 28.43 -3.10
N LEU A 153 19.67 27.94 -1.86
CA LEU A 153 20.62 28.34 -0.81
C LEU A 153 22.05 27.97 -1.17
N GLU A 154 22.29 26.76 -1.67
CA GLU A 154 23.61 26.33 -2.12
C GLU A 154 24.09 27.13 -3.34
N ALA A 155 23.21 27.41 -4.29
CA ALA A 155 23.53 28.25 -5.46
C ALA A 155 23.91 29.67 -5.05
N SER A 156 23.26 30.25 -4.04
CA SER A 156 23.61 31.58 -3.50
C SER A 156 25.02 31.62 -2.87
N ARG A 157 25.57 30.46 -2.48
CA ARG A 157 26.94 30.29 -1.99
C ARG A 157 27.95 29.99 -3.09
N GLY A 158 27.55 30.04 -4.36
CA GLY A 158 28.40 29.77 -5.51
C GLY A 158 28.64 28.29 -5.82
N LEU A 159 27.85 27.38 -5.22
CA LEU A 159 27.97 25.94 -5.48
C LEU A 159 27.19 25.52 -6.73
N PRO A 160 27.71 24.60 -7.55
CA PRO A 160 27.02 24.12 -8.73
C PRO A 160 25.74 23.35 -8.35
N PRO A 161 24.64 23.53 -9.11
CA PRO A 161 23.37 22.89 -8.83
C PRO A 161 23.46 21.37 -9.00
N LEU A 162 23.06 20.62 -7.97
CA LEU A 162 23.00 19.16 -8.03
C LEU A 162 21.64 18.67 -8.53
N GLY A 163 21.63 17.44 -9.07
CA GLY A 163 20.39 16.78 -9.46
C GLY A 163 19.56 16.38 -8.23
N LYS A 164 18.22 16.36 -8.37
CA LYS A 164 17.30 16.00 -7.26
C LYS A 164 17.63 14.69 -6.56
N LYS A 165 18.18 13.70 -7.29
CA LYS A 165 18.56 12.38 -6.76
C LYS A 165 19.72 12.43 -5.75
N GLN A 166 20.43 13.55 -5.67
CA GLN A 166 21.55 13.77 -4.74
C GLN A 166 21.11 14.37 -3.41
N TYR A 167 19.81 14.65 -3.24
CA TYR A 167 19.24 15.08 -1.96
C TYR A 167 18.35 13.98 -1.40
N ASN A 168 18.58 13.60 -0.14
CA ASN A 168 17.71 12.73 0.63
C ASN A 168 17.44 13.35 2.00
N MET A 169 16.46 14.25 2.06
CA MET A 169 16.07 14.95 3.29
C MET A 169 15.28 14.01 4.21
N ARG A 170 15.89 13.65 5.35
CA ARG A 170 15.29 12.86 6.43
C ARG A 170 15.20 13.69 7.71
N LEU A 171 14.21 13.40 8.54
CA LEU A 171 14.07 14.05 9.85
C LEU A 171 15.21 13.54 10.74
N LEU A 172 15.92 14.46 11.39
CA LEU A 172 16.90 14.13 12.39
C LEU A 172 16.19 13.96 13.74
N GLU A 173 16.20 12.73 14.27
CA GLU A 173 15.48 12.35 15.50
C GLU A 173 16.46 11.92 16.61
N GLY A 174 15.94 11.76 17.83
CA GLY A 174 16.66 11.17 18.96
C GLY A 174 17.88 11.97 19.42
N THR A 175 18.91 11.23 19.81
CA THR A 175 20.17 11.74 20.37
C THR A 175 20.93 12.63 19.39
N ALA A 176 20.99 12.26 18.10
CA ALA A 176 21.68 13.04 17.07
C ALA A 176 21.12 14.47 16.92
N CYS A 177 19.79 14.62 17.05
CA CYS A 177 19.15 15.94 17.03
C CYS A 177 19.48 16.74 18.29
N GLN A 178 19.52 16.08 19.45
CA GLN A 178 19.87 16.71 20.72
C GLN A 178 21.34 17.13 20.77
N GLU A 179 22.26 16.33 20.25
CA GLU A 179 23.68 16.67 20.14
C GLU A 179 23.90 17.85 19.20
N MET A 180 23.17 17.89 18.09
CA MET A 180 23.27 18.97 17.10
C MET A 180 22.66 20.29 17.58
N THR A 181 21.51 20.23 18.24
CA THR A 181 20.75 21.43 18.62
C THR A 181 20.93 21.84 20.07
N GLY A 182 21.43 20.95 20.94
CA GLY A 182 21.45 21.16 22.39
C GLY A 182 20.06 21.11 23.04
N PHE A 183 19.03 20.66 22.32
CA PHE A 183 17.64 20.62 22.78
C PHE A 183 17.01 19.23 22.57
N GLY A 184 16.23 18.78 23.55
CA GLY A 184 15.55 17.49 23.47
C GLY A 184 14.41 17.44 22.46
N HIS A 185 13.83 16.26 22.29
CA HIS A 185 12.64 16.06 21.45
C HIS A 185 11.50 17.01 21.89
N ASN A 186 10.78 17.59 20.94
CA ASN A 186 9.73 18.61 21.16
C ASN A 186 10.19 19.91 21.87
N ALA A 187 11.50 20.14 22.00
CA ALA A 187 12.04 21.31 22.67
C ALA A 187 12.90 22.21 21.76
N VAL A 188 13.23 21.77 20.55
CA VAL A 188 14.12 22.49 19.61
C VAL A 188 13.64 23.92 19.38
N THR A 189 14.53 24.90 19.56
CA THR A 189 14.31 26.33 19.27
C THR A 189 15.35 26.79 18.25
N PRO A 190 15.05 27.75 17.34
CA PRO A 190 16.03 28.30 16.41
C PRO A 190 17.06 29.21 17.10
N LEU A 191 16.81 29.65 18.34
CA LEU A 191 17.71 30.57 19.04
C LEU A 191 19.01 29.85 19.45
N GLY A 192 20.15 30.47 19.12
CA GLY A 192 21.48 29.96 19.46
C GLY A 192 22.00 28.85 18.55
N LEU A 193 21.35 28.61 17.40
CA LEU A 193 21.78 27.59 16.44
C LEU A 193 22.48 28.21 15.22
N ASP A 194 23.61 27.64 14.85
CA ASP A 194 24.34 28.00 13.61
C ASP A 194 23.98 27.02 12.48
N LEU A 195 22.72 27.07 12.04
CA LEU A 195 22.20 26.24 10.95
C LEU A 195 21.48 27.11 9.92
N PRO A 196 21.47 26.73 8.63
CA PRO A 196 20.54 27.31 7.66
C PRO A 196 19.10 27.07 8.14
N MET A 197 18.29 28.13 8.13
CA MET A 197 16.91 28.08 8.62
C MET A 197 15.91 28.49 7.55
N ILE A 198 14.83 27.73 7.44
CA ILE A 198 13.74 27.97 6.50
C ILE A 198 12.45 28.16 7.29
N LEU A 199 11.75 29.26 7.01
CA LEU A 199 10.42 29.54 7.54
C LEU A 199 9.37 29.26 6.45
N SER A 200 8.33 28.50 6.78
CA SER A 200 7.21 28.34 5.85
C SER A 200 6.55 29.69 5.56
N ASP A 201 6.31 29.97 4.27
CA ASP A 201 5.57 31.14 3.79
C ASP A 201 4.19 31.32 4.43
N ALA A 202 3.50 30.23 4.75
CA ALA A 202 2.22 30.24 5.47
C ALA A 202 2.34 30.88 6.87
N ILE A 203 3.49 30.75 7.54
CA ILE A 203 3.78 31.44 8.81
C ILE A 203 4.04 32.93 8.54
N ALA A 204 4.77 33.24 7.46
CA ALA A 204 5.05 34.62 7.08
C ALA A 204 3.78 35.42 6.73
N GLN A 205 2.71 34.73 6.34
CA GLN A 205 1.41 35.31 5.98
C GLN A 205 0.39 35.30 7.13
N LEU A 206 0.81 34.97 8.37
CA LEU A 206 -0.09 34.98 9.52
C LEU A 206 -0.64 36.40 9.79
N PRO A 207 -1.96 36.59 9.92
CA PRO A 207 -2.55 37.91 10.14
C PRO A 207 -2.06 38.63 11.40
N SER A 208 -1.69 37.88 12.44
CA SER A 208 -1.17 38.43 13.70
C SER A 208 0.29 38.84 13.63
N GLY A 209 1.03 38.40 12.60
CA GLY A 209 2.48 38.55 12.50
C GLY A 209 3.26 37.87 13.62
N LYS A 210 2.65 36.92 14.35
CA LYS A 210 3.26 36.24 15.51
C LYS A 210 3.05 34.74 15.43
N PHE A 211 3.98 33.97 15.99
CA PHE A 211 3.89 32.52 16.05
C PHE A 211 4.55 31.95 17.30
N TRP A 212 4.12 30.76 17.70
CA TRP A 212 4.61 30.02 18.87
C TRP A 212 5.35 28.75 18.44
N LEU A 213 6.43 28.41 19.13
CA LEU A 213 7.20 27.18 18.91
C LEU A 213 7.86 26.68 20.21
N GLY A 214 8.68 25.63 20.12
CA GLY A 214 9.48 25.12 21.24
C GLY A 214 10.43 26.19 21.78
N GLY A 215 10.48 26.34 23.11
CA GLY A 215 11.30 27.34 23.80
C GLY A 215 12.60 26.81 24.39
N GLY A 216 13.08 25.65 23.95
CA GLY A 216 14.29 25.00 24.48
C GLY A 216 14.04 23.91 25.52
N HIS A 217 12.81 23.80 26.05
CA HIS A 217 12.37 22.71 26.93
C HIS A 217 10.99 22.21 26.51
N VAL A 218 10.64 20.96 26.84
CA VAL A 218 9.32 20.37 26.51
C VAL A 218 8.18 21.18 27.12
N ASP A 219 8.42 21.79 28.28
CA ASP A 219 7.48 22.62 29.02
C ASP A 219 7.68 24.13 28.83
N LEU A 220 8.48 24.55 27.84
CA LEU A 220 8.73 25.95 27.57
C LEU A 220 8.35 26.29 26.12
N LYS A 221 7.57 27.36 25.93
CA LYS A 221 7.12 27.83 24.61
C LYS A 221 7.62 29.22 24.35
N LEU A 222 8.08 29.45 23.14
CA LEU A 222 8.64 30.71 22.68
C LEU A 222 7.70 31.32 21.64
N ARG A 223 7.28 32.56 21.87
CA ARG A 223 6.58 33.40 20.88
C ARG A 223 7.55 34.39 20.25
N LEU A 224 7.51 34.49 18.93
CA LEU A 224 8.29 35.46 18.16
C LEU A 224 7.39 36.28 17.23
N ASN A 225 7.84 37.49 16.89
CA ASN A 225 7.34 38.25 15.75
C ASN A 225 7.95 37.70 14.46
N VAL A 226 7.13 37.51 13.43
CA VAL A 226 7.57 37.00 12.12
C VAL A 226 8.63 37.89 11.49
N GLY A 227 8.41 39.20 11.43
CA GLY A 227 9.32 40.13 10.76
C GLY A 227 10.69 40.17 11.42
N GLU A 228 10.71 40.34 12.75
CA GLU A 228 11.93 40.35 13.54
C GLU A 228 12.69 39.02 13.46
N ALA A 229 11.97 37.89 13.54
CA ALA A 229 12.59 36.58 13.45
C ALA A 229 13.24 36.34 12.08
N VAL A 230 12.57 36.73 10.98
CA VAL A 230 13.12 36.58 9.63
C VAL A 230 14.43 37.35 9.48
N GLU A 231 14.48 38.58 10.00
CA GLU A 231 15.68 39.42 9.91
C GLU A 231 16.79 38.94 10.86
N ALA A 232 16.50 38.83 12.16
CA ALA A 232 17.51 38.54 13.18
C ALA A 232 18.07 37.11 13.07
N LEU A 233 17.25 36.13 12.68
CA LEU A 233 17.66 34.74 12.50
C LEU A 233 18.01 34.40 11.04
N ARG A 234 17.97 35.39 10.13
CA ARG A 234 18.26 35.22 8.70
C ARG A 234 17.45 34.08 8.06
N LEU A 235 16.15 34.01 8.38
CA LEU A 235 15.29 32.93 7.92
C LEU A 235 15.00 33.09 6.42
N THR A 236 15.13 31.98 5.67
CA THR A 236 14.68 31.93 4.28
C THR A 236 13.19 31.60 4.25
N VAL A 237 12.36 32.54 3.79
CA VAL A 237 10.92 32.32 3.67
C VAL A 237 10.62 31.60 2.36
N ALA A 238 9.94 30.45 2.44
CA ALA A 238 9.59 29.67 1.25
C ALA A 238 8.35 28.79 1.43
N ASP A 239 7.68 28.49 0.31
CA ASP A 239 6.61 27.50 0.25
C ASP A 239 7.19 26.08 0.39
N VAL A 240 7.08 25.52 1.60
CA VAL A 240 7.60 24.18 1.94
C VAL A 240 6.56 23.25 2.55
N THR A 241 5.27 23.56 2.46
CA THR A 241 4.21 22.75 3.10
C THR A 241 2.99 22.47 2.21
N TYR A 242 2.13 21.56 2.66
CA TYR A 242 0.74 21.41 2.23
C TYR A 242 -0.18 21.19 3.45
N LYS A 243 -1.47 21.52 3.33
CA LYS A 243 -2.45 21.32 4.41
C LYS A 243 -2.68 19.83 4.69
N LYS A 244 -2.48 19.42 5.95
CA LYS A 244 -2.53 18.00 6.39
C LYS A 244 -3.89 17.33 6.14
N ASN A 245 -4.98 18.10 6.10
CA ASN A 245 -6.36 17.60 6.03
C ASN A 245 -7.08 17.91 4.71
N TYR A 246 -6.38 18.26 3.63
CA TYR A 246 -6.99 18.70 2.36
C TYR A 246 -8.16 17.80 1.86
N LYS A 247 -8.03 16.46 1.94
CA LYS A 247 -9.10 15.55 1.53
C LYS A 247 -10.33 15.60 2.45
N LEU A 248 -10.12 15.73 3.76
CA LEU A 248 -11.20 15.84 4.74
C LEU A 248 -11.89 17.20 4.65
N GLU A 249 -11.13 18.27 4.51
CA GLU A 249 -11.65 19.63 4.26
C GLU A 249 -12.49 19.69 2.97
N LYS A 250 -12.03 19.01 1.91
CA LYS A 250 -12.81 18.91 0.67
C LYS A 250 -14.09 18.09 0.85
N ALA A 251 -14.04 16.99 1.60
CA ALA A 251 -15.22 16.18 1.91
C ALA A 251 -16.25 16.97 2.72
N GLU A 252 -15.79 17.70 3.74
CA GLU A 252 -16.61 18.64 4.52
C GLU A 252 -17.24 19.70 3.61
N ALA A 253 -16.45 20.37 2.76
CA ALA A 253 -16.95 21.41 1.87
C ALA A 253 -18.02 20.89 0.89
N VAL A 254 -17.91 19.63 0.44
CA VAL A 254 -18.93 18.98 -0.38
C VAL A 254 -20.19 18.71 0.44
N LEU A 255 -20.05 18.14 1.65
CA LEU A 255 -21.19 17.84 2.52
C LEU A 255 -21.92 19.11 2.96
N LEU A 256 -21.21 20.18 3.30
CA LEU A 256 -21.81 21.47 3.66
C LEU A 256 -22.64 22.08 2.51
N ARG A 257 -22.29 21.81 1.24
CA ARG A 257 -23.14 22.20 0.10
C ARG A 257 -24.39 21.33 -0.04
N CYS A 258 -24.36 20.12 0.50
CA CYS A 258 -25.51 19.20 0.53
C CYS A 258 -26.47 19.47 1.68
N THR A 259 -26.09 20.23 2.72
CA THR A 259 -26.89 20.47 3.93
C THR A 259 -28.31 20.91 3.60
N ARG A 260 -28.46 21.98 2.82
CA ARG A 260 -29.79 22.51 2.44
C ARG A 260 -30.64 21.48 1.71
N HIS A 261 -30.04 20.71 0.80
CA HIS A 261 -30.78 19.67 0.05
C HIS A 261 -31.18 18.48 0.92
N ALA A 262 -30.39 18.16 1.96
CA ALA A 262 -30.72 17.11 2.91
C ALA A 262 -31.84 17.55 3.85
N GLU A 263 -31.78 18.78 4.37
CA GLU A 263 -32.82 19.40 5.20
C GLU A 263 -34.16 19.52 4.46
N GLU A 264 -34.14 19.99 3.21
CA GLU A 264 -35.34 20.12 2.37
C GLU A 264 -36.03 18.76 2.10
N ARG A 265 -35.26 17.66 1.98
CA ARG A 265 -35.81 16.32 1.72
C ARG A 265 -36.21 15.56 2.99
N SER A 266 -35.59 15.88 4.14
CA SER A 266 -35.85 15.26 5.45
C SER A 266 -35.72 13.72 5.44
N GLY A 267 -36.15 13.07 6.54
CA GLY A 267 -36.21 11.62 6.71
C GLY A 267 -34.86 10.92 6.43
N ALA A 268 -34.89 9.90 5.57
CA ALA A 268 -33.71 9.10 5.25
C ALA A 268 -32.56 9.90 4.61
N TRP A 269 -32.85 11.00 3.89
CA TRP A 269 -31.83 11.86 3.30
C TRP A 269 -31.07 12.63 4.37
N LEU A 270 -31.79 13.16 5.36
CA LEU A 270 -31.20 13.86 6.49
C LEU A 270 -30.35 12.91 7.34
N VAL A 271 -30.86 11.70 7.64
CA VAL A 271 -30.10 10.65 8.36
C VAL A 271 -28.82 10.28 7.62
N LYS A 272 -28.87 10.08 6.30
CA LYS A 272 -27.70 9.73 5.49
C LYS A 272 -26.67 10.87 5.46
N TYR A 273 -27.13 12.11 5.32
CA TYR A 273 -26.28 13.29 5.39
C TYR A 273 -25.57 13.38 6.74
N LEU A 274 -26.34 13.35 7.84
CA LEU A 274 -25.82 13.41 9.21
C LEU A 274 -24.80 12.30 9.49
N ASN A 275 -25.05 11.08 9.02
CA ASN A 275 -24.12 9.96 9.17
C ASN A 275 -22.78 10.22 8.44
N HIS A 276 -22.81 10.82 7.24
CA HIS A 276 -21.58 11.14 6.52
C HIS A 276 -20.83 12.32 7.15
N ILE A 277 -21.53 13.38 7.54
CA ILE A 277 -20.87 14.55 8.13
C ILE A 277 -20.31 14.23 9.52
N SER A 278 -20.99 13.41 10.34
CA SER A 278 -20.47 13.00 11.64
C SER A 278 -19.17 12.18 11.50
N GLN A 279 -19.06 11.29 10.52
CA GLN A 279 -17.81 10.55 10.25
C GLN A 279 -16.67 11.47 9.81
N VAL A 280 -16.95 12.51 9.01
CA VAL A 280 -15.94 13.51 8.63
C VAL A 280 -15.48 14.27 9.88
N ARG A 281 -16.42 14.68 10.75
CA ARG A 281 -16.14 15.36 12.03
C ARG A 281 -15.28 14.49 12.97
N MET A 282 -15.62 13.21 13.12
CA MET A 282 -14.80 12.26 13.90
C MET A 282 -13.38 12.13 13.35
N LYS A 283 -13.19 12.14 12.02
CA LYS A 283 -11.85 12.07 11.40
C LYS A 283 -11.07 13.39 11.51
N GLN A 284 -11.76 14.49 11.77
CA GLN A 284 -11.18 15.80 12.07
C GLN A 284 -10.95 16.02 13.57
N SER A 285 -11.17 15.00 14.42
CA SER A 285 -11.13 15.13 15.89
C SER A 285 -12.12 16.16 16.45
N ARG A 286 -13.23 16.40 15.74
CA ARG A 286 -14.36 17.24 16.18
C ARG A 286 -15.45 16.35 16.77
N ASP A 287 -15.11 15.59 17.80
CA ASP A 287 -15.96 14.51 18.34
C ASP A 287 -17.25 15.05 18.98
N VAL A 288 -17.25 16.27 19.52
CA VAL A 288 -18.45 16.94 20.08
C VAL A 288 -19.52 17.17 19.00
N GLU A 289 -19.14 17.80 17.88
CA GLU A 289 -20.06 18.04 16.76
C GLU A 289 -20.53 16.73 16.12
N ALA A 290 -19.64 15.74 16.03
CA ALA A 290 -20.02 14.42 15.55
C ALA A 290 -21.11 13.78 16.44
N MET A 291 -20.99 13.94 17.75
CA MET A 291 -21.98 13.45 18.71
C MET A 291 -23.31 14.17 18.59
N GLU A 292 -23.33 15.50 18.43
CA GLU A 292 -24.58 16.25 18.19
C GLU A 292 -25.34 15.71 16.99
N MET A 293 -24.63 15.50 15.87
CA MET A 293 -25.21 14.91 14.65
C MET A 293 -25.70 13.47 14.89
N MET A 294 -24.98 12.65 15.65
CA MET A 294 -25.40 11.28 15.95
C MET A 294 -26.60 11.20 16.91
N TYR A 295 -26.72 12.13 17.87
CA TYR A 295 -27.94 12.27 18.68
C TYR A 295 -29.14 12.66 17.83
N GLU A 296 -28.94 13.55 16.85
CA GLU A 296 -30.00 13.89 15.90
C GLU A 296 -30.40 12.67 15.07
N ILE A 297 -29.45 11.88 14.57
CA ILE A 297 -29.72 10.60 13.90
C ILE A 297 -30.53 9.66 14.80
N GLU A 298 -30.12 9.47 16.07
CA GLU A 298 -30.83 8.63 17.04
C GLU A 298 -32.28 9.10 17.23
N SER A 299 -32.51 10.42 17.27
CA SER A 299 -33.86 11.00 17.42
C SER A 299 -34.75 10.85 16.17
N LEU A 300 -34.14 10.77 14.99
CA LEU A 300 -34.85 10.58 13.71
C LEU A 300 -35.12 9.10 13.41
N ALA A 301 -34.34 8.19 13.99
CA ALA A 301 -34.49 6.75 13.84
C ALA A 301 -35.62 6.22 14.75
N ASN A 302 -36.87 6.34 14.30
CA ASN A 302 -38.05 5.89 15.04
C ASN A 302 -38.48 4.44 14.74
N PHE A 303 -37.64 3.65 14.08
CA PHE A 303 -37.95 2.25 13.75
C PHE A 303 -37.42 1.29 14.82
N PRO A 304 -38.17 0.22 15.16
CA PRO A 304 -37.75 -0.76 16.14
C PRO A 304 -36.62 -1.65 15.62
N MET A 305 -35.75 -2.10 16.52
CA MET A 305 -34.53 -2.85 16.20
C MET A 305 -34.77 -4.20 15.48
N HIS A 306 -35.99 -4.74 15.54
CA HIS A 306 -36.37 -5.98 14.86
C HIS A 306 -36.80 -5.80 13.39
N GLU A 307 -36.91 -4.55 12.91
CA GLU A 307 -37.14 -4.31 11.48
C GLU A 307 -35.92 -4.75 10.64
N PRO A 308 -36.13 -5.28 9.42
CA PRO A 308 -35.03 -5.70 8.55
C PRO A 308 -34.02 -4.56 8.31
N GLY A 309 -32.75 -4.81 8.66
CA GLY A 309 -31.66 -3.84 8.52
C GLY A 309 -31.55 -2.78 9.63
N ALA A 310 -32.54 -2.68 10.53
CA ALA A 310 -32.51 -1.73 11.64
C ALA A 310 -31.36 -2.00 12.61
N SER A 311 -31.14 -3.28 12.95
CA SER A 311 -30.09 -3.72 13.87
C SER A 311 -28.67 -3.42 13.35
N GLU A 312 -28.42 -3.57 12.05
CA GLU A 312 -27.13 -3.20 11.41
C GLU A 312 -26.90 -1.68 11.45
N PHE A 313 -27.95 -0.90 11.22
CA PHE A 313 -27.92 0.55 11.33
C PHE A 313 -27.58 1.00 12.76
N TYR A 314 -28.28 0.46 13.76
CA TYR A 314 -28.06 0.79 15.17
C TYR A 314 -26.69 0.31 15.67
N GLU A 315 -26.20 -0.85 15.23
CA GLU A 315 -24.83 -1.30 15.51
C GLU A 315 -23.82 -0.21 15.11
N THR A 316 -23.92 0.26 13.86
CA THR A 316 -22.98 1.25 13.31
C THR A 316 -23.09 2.60 14.03
N LEU A 317 -24.31 3.08 14.27
CA LEU A 317 -24.56 4.35 14.96
C LEU A 317 -23.99 4.30 16.38
N PHE A 318 -24.35 3.28 17.16
CA PHE A 318 -23.94 3.18 18.56
C PHE A 318 -22.45 2.90 18.72
N ARG A 319 -21.81 2.17 17.79
CA ARG A 319 -20.34 2.01 17.77
C ARG A 319 -19.63 3.36 17.59
N ASN A 320 -20.10 4.19 16.67
CA ASN A 320 -19.53 5.51 16.42
C ASN A 320 -19.75 6.47 17.60
N MET A 321 -20.93 6.42 18.24
CA MET A 321 -21.21 7.20 19.45
C MET A 321 -20.31 6.78 20.61
N SER A 322 -20.17 5.48 20.87
CA SER A 322 -19.27 4.96 21.91
C SER A 322 -17.82 5.38 21.66
N SER A 323 -17.35 5.28 20.40
CA SER A 323 -16.00 5.68 20.01
C SER A 323 -15.73 7.17 20.21
N SER A 324 -16.71 8.02 19.91
CA SER A 324 -16.60 9.48 20.06
C SER A 324 -16.61 9.89 21.53
N LEU A 325 -17.51 9.30 22.34
CA LEU A 325 -17.56 9.51 23.79
C LEU A 325 -16.26 9.08 24.49
N ARG A 326 -15.66 7.96 24.06
CA ARG A 326 -14.35 7.51 24.57
C ARG A 326 -13.25 8.54 24.27
N ARG A 327 -13.22 9.14 23.07
CA ARG A 327 -12.22 10.18 22.73
C ARG A 327 -12.41 11.48 23.50
N MET A 328 -13.63 11.74 23.96
CA MET A 328 -13.94 12.89 24.81
C MET A 328 -13.70 12.62 26.31
N GLY A 329 -13.18 11.44 26.70
CA GLY A 329 -13.00 11.06 28.11
C GLY A 329 -14.33 10.90 28.87
N ARG A 330 -15.38 10.43 28.18
CA ARG A 330 -16.70 10.13 28.75
C ARG A 330 -16.97 8.63 28.71
N GLU A 331 -16.14 7.86 29.40
CA GLU A 331 -16.10 6.40 29.32
C GLU A 331 -17.37 5.74 29.85
N ASP A 332 -18.01 6.31 30.87
CA ASP A 332 -19.28 5.80 31.40
C ASP A 332 -20.40 5.92 30.37
N ASP A 333 -20.50 7.06 29.69
CA ASP A 333 -21.47 7.26 28.60
C ASP A 333 -21.13 6.37 27.40
N ALA A 334 -19.84 6.22 27.09
CA ALA A 334 -19.39 5.33 26.02
C ALA A 334 -19.79 3.88 26.28
N ALA A 335 -19.81 3.44 27.56
CA ALA A 335 -20.25 2.10 27.95
C ALA A 335 -21.75 1.89 27.74
N VAL A 336 -22.58 2.91 28.00
CA VAL A 336 -24.03 2.84 27.72
C VAL A 336 -24.27 2.60 26.22
N TYR A 337 -23.61 3.36 25.35
CA TYR A 337 -23.75 3.19 23.91
C TYR A 337 -23.11 1.90 23.40
N PHE A 338 -22.05 1.42 24.03
CA PHE A 338 -21.49 0.11 23.71
C PHE A 338 -22.48 -1.03 24.01
N ILE A 339 -23.20 -0.97 25.14
CA ILE A 339 -24.24 -1.96 25.47
C ILE A 339 -25.35 -1.94 24.41
N LYS A 340 -25.84 -0.75 24.04
CA LYS A 340 -26.84 -0.61 22.97
C LYS A 340 -26.34 -1.19 21.64
N MET A 341 -25.07 -0.97 21.30
CA MET A 341 -24.43 -1.56 20.12
C MET A 341 -24.44 -3.09 20.22
N ALA A 342 -24.01 -3.66 21.35
CA ALA A 342 -23.96 -5.10 21.54
C ALA A 342 -25.35 -5.76 21.47
N GLU A 343 -26.39 -5.10 21.97
CA GLU A 343 -27.78 -5.53 21.81
C GLU A 343 -28.19 -5.56 20.33
N ALA A 344 -27.86 -4.51 19.56
CA ALA A 344 -28.12 -4.46 18.12
C ALA A 344 -27.35 -5.54 17.33
N THR A 345 -26.08 -5.78 17.69
CA THR A 345 -25.27 -6.87 17.12
C THR A 345 -25.88 -8.24 17.41
N HIS A 346 -26.40 -8.45 18.62
CA HIS A 346 -27.02 -9.72 18.99
C HIS A 346 -28.24 -10.07 18.13
N TYR A 347 -29.03 -9.07 17.73
CA TYR A 347 -30.21 -9.28 16.88
C TYR A 347 -29.90 -9.88 15.50
N HIS A 348 -28.76 -9.53 14.87
CA HIS A 348 -28.47 -9.98 13.49
C HIS A 348 -27.23 -10.88 13.36
N LYS A 349 -26.17 -10.67 14.16
CA LYS A 349 -24.95 -11.50 14.13
C LYS A 349 -24.92 -12.59 15.20
N LYS A 350 -25.82 -12.57 16.19
CA LYS A 350 -25.87 -13.44 17.38
C LYS A 350 -24.65 -13.34 18.33
N GLN A 351 -23.47 -12.99 17.83
CA GLN A 351 -22.22 -12.83 18.56
C GLN A 351 -21.49 -11.55 18.15
N LEU A 352 -20.69 -11.00 19.07
CA LEU A 352 -19.79 -9.88 18.81
C LEU A 352 -18.61 -10.35 17.97
N ASP A 353 -18.19 -9.53 17.01
CA ASP A 353 -16.96 -9.81 16.27
C ASP A 353 -15.71 -9.39 17.06
N TRP A 354 -14.54 -9.73 16.51
CA TRP A 354 -13.27 -9.43 17.17
C TRP A 354 -13.06 -7.92 17.39
N MET A 355 -13.57 -7.06 16.51
CA MET A 355 -13.40 -5.61 16.63
C MET A 355 -14.27 -5.08 17.76
N ASP A 356 -15.51 -5.57 17.87
CA ASP A 356 -16.40 -5.26 18.98
C ASP A 356 -15.81 -5.70 20.32
N LEU A 357 -15.30 -6.94 20.40
CA LEU A 357 -14.65 -7.45 21.62
C LEU A 357 -13.39 -6.65 21.97
N TRP A 358 -12.62 -6.23 20.98
CA TRP A 358 -11.45 -5.39 21.17
C TRP A 358 -11.83 -4.03 21.77
N ASP A 359 -12.81 -3.33 21.19
CA ASP A 359 -13.27 -2.04 21.70
C ASP A 359 -13.92 -2.16 23.10
N LEU A 360 -14.66 -3.23 23.36
CA LEU A 360 -15.18 -3.56 24.70
C LEU A 360 -14.06 -3.73 25.72
N GLY A 361 -13.05 -4.51 25.34
CA GLY A 361 -11.89 -4.79 26.18
C GLY A 361 -11.15 -3.50 26.55
N ILE A 362 -10.89 -2.62 25.59
CA ILE A 362 -10.28 -1.31 25.84
C ILE A 362 -11.16 -0.46 26.77
N LEU A 363 -12.47 -0.43 26.53
CA LEU A 363 -13.39 0.37 27.31
C LEU A 363 -13.46 -0.08 28.78
N ILE A 364 -13.55 -1.39 29.02
CA ILE A 364 -13.53 -1.96 30.38
C ILE A 364 -12.16 -1.72 31.02
N ALA A 365 -11.06 -1.91 30.29
CA ALA A 365 -9.72 -1.66 30.79
C ALA A 365 -9.59 -0.21 31.29
N ASN A 366 -9.97 0.77 30.47
CA ASN A 366 -9.87 2.18 30.83
C ASN A 366 -10.74 2.54 32.03
N ARG A 367 -12.01 2.09 32.06
CA ARG A 367 -12.92 2.35 33.19
C ARG A 367 -12.43 1.71 34.49
N ALA A 368 -11.99 0.46 34.42
CA ALA A 368 -11.46 -0.27 35.57
C ALA A 368 -10.18 0.37 36.09
N TYR A 369 -9.30 0.81 35.19
CA TYR A 369 -8.08 1.53 35.52
C TYR A 369 -8.39 2.85 36.23
N GLN A 370 -9.25 3.69 35.66
CA GLN A 370 -9.66 4.98 36.24
C GLN A 370 -10.31 4.83 37.62
N ALA A 371 -11.06 3.75 37.84
CA ALA A 371 -11.72 3.47 39.10
C ALA A 371 -10.87 2.65 40.10
N GLY A 372 -9.63 2.29 39.77
CA GLY A 372 -8.78 1.43 40.60
C GLY A 372 -9.31 0.00 40.79
N ARG A 373 -10.19 -0.48 39.90
CA ARG A 373 -10.82 -1.81 39.96
C ARG A 373 -9.99 -2.86 39.20
N TRP A 374 -8.81 -3.19 39.73
CA TRP A 374 -7.87 -4.12 39.11
C TRP A 374 -8.45 -5.48 38.67
N PRO A 375 -9.39 -6.12 39.40
CA PRO A 375 -10.00 -7.37 38.92
C PRO A 375 -10.73 -7.21 37.59
N GLU A 376 -11.46 -6.10 37.39
CA GLU A 376 -12.13 -5.80 36.12
C GLU A 376 -11.13 -5.48 35.01
N PHE A 377 -10.02 -4.82 35.35
CA PHE A 377 -8.93 -4.53 34.43
C PHE A 377 -8.27 -5.81 33.91
N TYR A 378 -8.02 -6.80 34.77
CA TYR A 378 -7.48 -8.08 34.30
C TYR A 378 -8.51 -8.90 33.51
N LYS A 379 -9.79 -8.77 33.85
CA LYS A 379 -10.87 -9.40 33.09
C LYS A 379 -10.99 -8.83 31.68
N SER A 380 -10.77 -7.53 31.48
CA SER A 380 -10.77 -6.95 30.14
C SER A 380 -9.65 -7.49 29.26
N ARG A 381 -8.50 -7.86 29.84
CA ARG A 381 -7.41 -8.55 29.12
C ARG A 381 -7.87 -9.88 28.52
N GLU A 382 -8.74 -10.63 29.22
CA GLU A 382 -9.29 -11.88 28.70
C GLU A 382 -10.17 -11.64 27.45
N ILE A 383 -10.97 -10.57 27.48
CA ILE A 383 -11.81 -10.14 26.34
C ILE A 383 -10.92 -9.73 25.15
N ILE A 384 -9.86 -8.97 25.41
CA ILE A 384 -8.87 -8.55 24.40
C ILE A 384 -8.15 -9.77 23.80
N ALA A 385 -7.81 -10.76 24.64
CA ALA A 385 -7.19 -12.00 24.18
C ALA A 385 -8.16 -12.85 23.33
N GLU A 386 -9.44 -12.89 23.69
CA GLU A 386 -10.48 -13.53 22.87
C GLU A 386 -10.61 -12.86 21.49
N ALA A 387 -10.63 -11.51 21.46
CA ALA A 387 -10.62 -10.74 20.22
C ALA A 387 -9.40 -11.09 19.34
N ALA A 388 -8.19 -11.09 19.93
CA ALA A 388 -6.97 -11.46 19.21
C ALA A 388 -7.00 -12.92 18.70
N GLY A 389 -7.59 -13.84 19.48
CA GLY A 389 -7.80 -15.22 19.07
C GLY A 389 -8.70 -15.34 17.84
N GLN A 390 -9.80 -14.57 17.78
CA GLN A 390 -10.67 -14.52 16.60
C GLN A 390 -9.96 -13.97 15.35
N VAL A 391 -9.08 -12.97 15.52
CA VAL A 391 -8.25 -12.44 14.42
C VAL A 391 -7.33 -13.53 13.87
N HIS A 392 -6.61 -14.24 14.73
CA HIS A 392 -5.73 -15.33 14.31
C HIS A 392 -6.49 -16.47 13.61
N ALA A 393 -7.68 -16.83 14.10
CA ALA A 393 -8.52 -17.82 13.44
C ALA A 393 -8.93 -17.39 12.02
N LYS A 394 -9.35 -16.13 11.84
CA LYS A 394 -9.68 -15.59 10.51
C LYS A 394 -8.46 -15.50 9.58
N MET A 395 -7.29 -15.18 10.11
CA MET A 395 -6.04 -15.19 9.33
C MET A 395 -5.68 -16.60 8.86
N ALA A 396 -5.89 -17.62 9.70
CA ALA A 396 -5.65 -19.02 9.34
C ALA A 396 -6.62 -19.52 8.25
N GLU A 397 -7.82 -18.95 8.17
CA GLU A 397 -8.82 -19.23 7.13
C GLU A 397 -8.62 -18.42 5.83
N GLY A 398 -7.54 -17.62 5.73
CA GLY A 398 -7.22 -16.83 4.52
C GLY A 398 -7.97 -15.50 4.41
N GLY A 399 -8.53 -14.97 5.51
CA GLY A 399 -9.16 -13.65 5.54
C GLY A 399 -8.15 -12.50 5.71
N ASP A 400 -8.42 -11.36 5.05
CA ASP A 400 -7.70 -10.10 5.27
C ASP A 400 -7.98 -9.55 6.68
N ALA A 401 -7.00 -9.64 7.58
CA ALA A 401 -7.06 -9.03 8.91
C ALA A 401 -5.79 -8.17 9.18
N PRO A 402 -5.89 -7.11 10.00
CA PRO A 402 -4.79 -6.16 10.21
C PRO A 402 -3.59 -6.79 10.92
N GLN A 403 -2.38 -6.59 10.36
CA GLN A 403 -1.14 -7.26 10.76
C GLN A 403 -0.46 -6.70 12.03
N HIS A 404 -0.99 -5.67 12.67
CA HIS A 404 -0.42 -5.07 13.88
C HIS A 404 -1.49 -4.65 14.88
N ILE A 405 -1.56 -5.36 16.00
CA ILE A 405 -2.44 -5.06 17.13
C ILE A 405 -1.57 -4.77 18.36
N GLN A 406 -1.66 -3.54 18.89
CA GLN A 406 -0.94 -3.10 20.09
C GLN A 406 -1.94 -2.46 21.07
N LEU A 407 -1.88 -2.85 22.34
CA LEU A 407 -2.65 -2.20 23.41
C LEU A 407 -1.75 -1.17 24.09
N LYS A 408 -2.18 0.09 24.08
CA LYS A 408 -1.55 1.20 24.78
C LYS A 408 -2.56 1.74 25.79
N VAL A 409 -2.33 1.49 27.07
CA VAL A 409 -3.13 2.10 28.14
C VAL A 409 -2.34 3.27 28.69
N LYS A 410 -2.93 4.46 28.67
CA LYS A 410 -2.36 5.67 29.25
C LYS A 410 -3.07 5.97 30.57
N ASP A 411 -2.29 6.28 31.59
CA ASP A 411 -2.83 6.85 32.82
C ASP A 411 -3.10 8.36 32.67
N GLN A 412 -3.67 8.98 33.71
CA GLN A 412 -3.92 10.42 33.74
C GLN A 412 -2.63 11.28 33.83
N GLN A 413 -1.46 10.64 33.97
CA GLN A 413 -0.12 11.25 34.12
C GLN A 413 0.78 10.99 32.89
N GLY A 414 0.22 10.44 31.80
CA GLY A 414 0.95 10.14 30.56
C GLY A 414 1.83 8.89 30.61
N SER A 415 1.81 8.09 31.68
CA SER A 415 2.52 6.81 31.75
C SER A 415 1.86 5.83 30.79
N GLU A 416 2.63 5.35 29.82
CA GLU A 416 2.17 4.42 28.79
C GLU A 416 2.55 2.99 29.19
N VAL A 417 1.55 2.16 29.49
CA VAL A 417 1.76 0.72 29.65
C VAL A 417 1.49 0.04 28.31
N GLN A 418 2.56 -0.43 27.68
CA GLN A 418 2.49 -1.17 26.42
C GLN A 418 2.40 -2.66 26.68
N PHE A 419 1.42 -3.32 26.08
CA PHE A 419 1.30 -4.78 26.12
C PHE A 419 1.50 -5.33 24.70
N LYS A 420 2.50 -6.21 24.53
CA LYS A 420 2.75 -6.95 23.29
C LYS A 420 2.39 -8.43 23.46
N PRO A 421 1.73 -9.07 22.48
CA PRO A 421 1.50 -10.50 22.54
C PRO A 421 2.82 -11.26 22.33
N LEU A 422 3.21 -12.08 23.30
CA LEU A 422 4.22 -13.13 23.11
C LEU A 422 3.55 -14.32 22.40
N GLY A 423 4.18 -14.81 21.34
CA GLY A 423 3.62 -15.82 20.44
C GLY A 423 3.08 -17.07 21.16
N ALA A 424 2.03 -17.66 20.56
CA ALA A 424 1.42 -18.98 20.80
C ALA A 424 1.80 -19.77 22.08
N ALA A 425 1.73 -19.16 23.27
CA ALA A 425 1.60 -19.85 24.55
C ALA A 425 1.25 -18.82 25.64
N ARG A 426 0.41 -19.24 26.57
CA ARG A 426 -0.20 -18.43 27.64
C ARG A 426 0.86 -17.75 28.51
N CYS A 427 1.12 -16.45 28.34
CA CYS A 427 1.48 -15.48 29.39
C CYS A 427 1.68 -14.08 28.79
N TRP A 428 1.21 -13.04 29.49
CA TRP A 428 1.55 -11.64 29.24
C TRP A 428 2.34 -11.15 30.45
N ASP A 429 3.64 -10.85 30.29
CA ASP A 429 4.45 -10.21 31.34
C ASP A 429 4.57 -8.71 31.08
N ALA A 430 4.65 -7.94 32.16
CA ALA A 430 4.88 -6.49 32.14
C ALA A 430 6.39 -6.23 32.19
N GLU A 431 6.94 -5.57 31.17
CA GLU A 431 8.32 -5.12 31.16
C GLU A 431 8.41 -3.72 31.79
N LEU A 432 9.10 -3.61 32.93
CA LEU A 432 9.49 -2.35 33.58
C LEU A 432 10.99 -2.19 33.35
N ASP A 433 11.38 -1.28 32.45
CA ASP A 433 12.79 -1.02 32.14
C ASP A 433 13.41 -0.07 33.20
N VAL A 434 14.29 -0.61 34.05
CA VAL A 434 15.16 0.16 34.96
C VAL A 434 16.61 -0.24 34.66
N LYS A 435 17.31 0.58 33.86
CA LYS A 435 18.74 0.39 33.56
C LYS A 435 19.63 0.84 34.72
N GLY A 436 20.44 -0.09 35.23
CA GLY A 436 21.59 0.18 36.10
C GLY A 436 22.91 0.09 35.32
N ARG A 437 23.83 1.02 35.62
CA ARG A 437 25.21 1.11 35.12
C ARG A 437 26.05 -0.09 35.56
N ASP A 438 26.93 -0.59 34.69
CA ASP A 438 28.37 -0.45 34.91
C ASP A 438 29.18 -0.92 33.69
N GLY A 439 30.18 -0.11 33.31
CA GLY A 439 31.11 -0.37 32.23
C GLY A 439 32.33 -1.19 32.65
N ARG A 440 33.07 -1.69 31.66
CA ARG A 440 34.52 -1.92 31.74
C ARG A 440 35.14 -2.14 30.36
N GLU A 441 36.27 -1.44 30.15
CA GLU A 441 37.14 -1.40 28.96
C GLU A 441 37.93 -2.70 28.74
N LEU A 442 38.31 -2.98 27.47
CA LEU A 442 39.47 -3.81 27.11
C LEU A 442 40.22 -3.27 25.86
N LYS A 443 41.55 -3.41 25.89
CA LYS A 443 42.62 -2.82 25.04
C LYS A 443 42.84 -3.50 23.67
N PRO A 444 43.56 -2.87 22.72
CA PRO A 444 43.68 -3.33 21.32
C PRO A 444 44.86 -4.30 21.09
N ILE A 445 44.74 -5.14 20.06
CA ILE A 445 45.82 -6.00 19.53
C ILE A 445 46.07 -5.63 18.06
N GLN A 446 47.31 -5.24 17.77
CA GLN A 446 47.88 -5.06 16.43
C GLN A 446 48.06 -6.39 15.70
N LYS A 447 47.86 -6.41 14.38
CA LYS A 447 48.51 -7.38 13.51
C LYS A 447 48.79 -6.81 12.11
N ASP A 448 50.04 -6.98 11.70
CA ASP A 448 50.64 -6.54 10.46
C ASP A 448 50.06 -7.24 9.22
N MET A 449 49.97 -6.52 8.09
CA MET A 449 49.82 -7.09 6.76
C MET A 449 50.98 -6.62 5.87
N SER A 450 51.78 -7.57 5.40
CA SER A 450 52.74 -7.42 4.32
C SER A 450 52.16 -7.92 2.99
N SER A 451 52.50 -7.16 1.95
CA SER A 451 52.25 -7.32 0.51
C SER A 451 52.59 -8.69 -0.10
N SER A 452 51.88 -9.06 -1.18
CA SER A 452 52.52 -9.62 -2.38
C SER A 452 51.65 -9.48 -3.63
N ASP A 453 52.24 -8.88 -4.66
CA ASP A 453 51.83 -8.91 -6.07
C ASP A 453 51.68 -10.33 -6.63
N ARG A 454 50.82 -10.46 -7.66
CA ARG A 454 51.17 -11.16 -8.92
C ARG A 454 50.10 -10.98 -10.00
N SER A 455 50.54 -10.39 -11.10
CA SER A 455 49.96 -10.52 -12.44
C SER A 455 50.28 -11.90 -13.02
N ASP A 456 49.31 -12.56 -13.65
CA ASP A 456 49.57 -13.40 -14.82
C ASP A 456 48.26 -13.60 -15.63
N GLU A 457 48.40 -13.38 -16.94
CA GLU A 457 47.41 -13.64 -17.97
C GLU A 457 47.28 -15.15 -18.20
N SER A 458 46.06 -15.65 -18.48
CA SER A 458 45.86 -17.04 -18.88
C SER A 458 45.01 -17.19 -20.14
N GLU A 459 45.57 -18.00 -21.03
CA GLU A 459 44.97 -18.61 -22.21
C GLU A 459 43.64 -19.30 -21.88
N VAL A 460 42.71 -19.23 -22.84
CA VAL A 460 41.39 -19.86 -22.76
C VAL A 460 41.53 -21.34 -23.14
N ASP A 461 41.61 -22.19 -22.12
CA ASP A 461 41.65 -23.65 -22.22
C ASP A 461 40.28 -24.23 -22.64
N SER A 462 40.25 -24.92 -23.79
CA SER A 462 39.05 -25.56 -24.35
C SER A 462 38.62 -26.83 -23.61
N ASP A 463 39.49 -27.42 -22.77
CA ASP A 463 39.18 -28.66 -22.04
C ASP A 463 38.29 -28.42 -20.81
N GLY A 464 38.24 -27.19 -20.29
CA GLY A 464 37.32 -26.79 -19.22
C GLY A 464 35.84 -26.92 -19.61
N PHE A 465 35.50 -26.77 -20.90
CA PHE A 465 34.12 -26.84 -21.36
C PHE A 465 33.55 -28.27 -21.25
N ARG A 466 34.31 -29.29 -21.67
CA ARG A 466 33.88 -30.70 -21.61
C ARG A 466 33.76 -31.21 -20.19
N ALA A 467 34.71 -30.85 -19.31
CA ALA A 467 34.67 -31.22 -17.90
C ALA A 467 33.48 -30.58 -17.16
N THR A 468 33.12 -29.34 -17.52
CA THR A 468 31.95 -28.64 -16.96
C THR A 468 30.66 -29.33 -17.39
N VAL A 469 30.49 -29.68 -18.68
CA VAL A 469 29.30 -30.38 -19.17
C VAL A 469 29.10 -31.74 -18.48
N ALA A 470 30.18 -32.50 -18.27
CA ALA A 470 30.12 -33.80 -17.59
C ALA A 470 29.76 -33.70 -16.09
N LYS A 471 30.27 -32.68 -15.39
CA LYS A 471 29.96 -32.43 -13.98
C LYS A 471 28.52 -31.94 -13.80
N THR A 472 28.03 -31.12 -14.73
CA THR A 472 26.66 -30.60 -14.77
C THR A 472 25.63 -31.72 -14.98
N ALA A 473 25.92 -32.69 -15.85
CA ALA A 473 25.07 -33.87 -16.10
C ALA A 473 24.91 -34.77 -14.86
N LYS A 474 25.95 -34.91 -14.02
CA LYS A 474 25.88 -35.70 -12.78
C LYS A 474 25.01 -35.05 -11.68
N SER A 475 24.85 -33.72 -11.67
CA SER A 475 23.99 -33.04 -10.68
C SER A 475 22.49 -33.18 -10.96
N PHE A 476 22.12 -33.63 -12.16
CA PHE A 476 20.72 -33.76 -12.59
C PHE A 476 19.99 -34.98 -11.98
N VAL A 477 20.71 -35.88 -11.29
CA VAL A 477 20.23 -37.22 -10.90
C VAL A 477 19.54 -37.23 -9.52
N GLY A 478 19.45 -36.09 -8.82
CA GLY A 478 18.62 -35.99 -7.61
C GLY A 478 17.12 -35.94 -7.95
N GLY A 479 16.30 -36.84 -7.40
CA GLY A 479 14.84 -36.87 -7.64
C GLY A 479 14.13 -35.54 -7.35
N HIS A 480 14.61 -34.78 -6.36
CA HIS A 480 14.12 -33.42 -6.06
C HIS A 480 14.35 -32.42 -7.18
N THR A 481 15.38 -32.61 -8.02
CA THR A 481 15.70 -31.72 -9.14
C THR A 481 14.65 -31.84 -10.23
N VAL A 482 14.24 -33.07 -10.60
CA VAL A 482 13.25 -33.29 -11.67
C VAL A 482 11.89 -32.67 -11.32
N VAL A 483 11.44 -32.82 -10.08
CA VAL A 483 10.18 -32.26 -9.60
C VAL A 483 10.12 -30.74 -9.77
N LYS A 484 11.24 -30.04 -9.52
CA LYS A 484 11.33 -28.58 -9.66
C LYS A 484 11.11 -28.10 -11.10
N TRP A 485 11.48 -28.91 -12.09
CA TRP A 485 11.27 -28.59 -13.51
C TRP A 485 9.86 -28.97 -13.98
N VAL A 486 9.36 -30.14 -13.56
CA VAL A 486 8.11 -30.71 -14.06
C VAL A 486 6.87 -29.96 -13.55
N ILE A 487 6.81 -29.60 -12.27
CA ILE A 487 5.59 -29.01 -11.69
C ILE A 487 5.19 -27.68 -12.35
N PRO A 488 6.09 -26.68 -12.51
CA PRO A 488 5.74 -25.45 -13.23
C PRO A 488 5.24 -25.70 -14.65
N PHE A 489 5.77 -26.73 -15.33
CA PHE A 489 5.33 -27.12 -16.67
C PHE A 489 3.92 -27.75 -16.65
N VAL A 490 3.63 -28.62 -15.68
CA VAL A 490 2.29 -29.19 -15.47
C VAL A 490 1.26 -28.10 -15.19
N LEU A 491 1.62 -27.08 -14.38
CA LEU A 491 0.75 -25.93 -14.12
C LEU A 491 0.42 -25.16 -15.40
N VAL A 492 1.39 -24.99 -16.30
CA VAL A 492 1.12 -24.41 -17.64
C VAL A 492 0.15 -25.28 -18.43
N GLY A 493 0.36 -26.59 -18.46
CA GLY A 493 -0.57 -27.53 -19.11
C GLY A 493 -2.01 -27.41 -18.59
N ILE A 494 -2.21 -27.46 -17.25
CA ILE A 494 -3.53 -27.32 -16.62
C ILE A 494 -4.17 -25.97 -16.97
N SER A 495 -3.43 -24.87 -16.78
CA SER A 495 -3.94 -23.52 -17.08
C SER A 495 -4.29 -23.32 -18.55
N SER A 496 -3.58 -24.01 -19.46
CA SER A 496 -3.83 -23.94 -20.90
C SER A 496 -5.12 -24.70 -21.26
N VAL A 497 -5.33 -25.89 -20.70
CA VAL A 497 -6.59 -26.64 -20.86
C VAL A 497 -7.78 -25.84 -20.31
N VAL A 498 -7.63 -25.25 -19.12
CA VAL A 498 -8.68 -24.39 -18.54
C VAL A 498 -8.93 -23.15 -19.41
N CYS A 499 -7.88 -22.52 -19.92
CA CYS A 499 -8.02 -21.41 -20.87
C CYS A 499 -8.83 -21.83 -22.09
N MET A 500 -8.48 -22.94 -22.73
CA MET A 500 -9.16 -23.44 -23.92
C MET A 500 -10.63 -23.76 -23.66
N TRP A 501 -10.92 -24.42 -22.54
CA TRP A 501 -12.30 -24.70 -22.11
C TRP A 501 -13.15 -23.42 -21.98
N LEU A 502 -12.62 -22.39 -21.31
CA LEU A 502 -13.31 -21.11 -21.13
C LEU A 502 -13.52 -20.36 -22.45
N LEU A 503 -12.59 -20.49 -23.41
CA LEU A 503 -12.73 -19.88 -24.73
C LEU A 503 -13.75 -20.60 -25.63
N HIS A 504 -13.94 -21.90 -25.44
CA HIS A 504 -15.04 -22.62 -26.08
C HIS A 504 -16.39 -22.21 -25.50
N ILE A 505 -16.47 -21.91 -24.20
CA ILE A 505 -17.66 -21.30 -23.59
C ILE A 505 -17.94 -19.94 -24.22
N ALA A 506 -16.91 -19.11 -24.40
CA ALA A 506 -17.04 -17.83 -25.07
C ALA A 506 -17.55 -17.98 -26.51
N THR A 507 -17.00 -18.95 -27.25
CA THR A 507 -17.39 -19.28 -28.62
C THR A 507 -18.85 -19.71 -28.72
N PHE A 508 -19.33 -20.55 -27.78
CA PHE A 508 -20.74 -20.94 -27.71
C PHE A 508 -21.67 -19.73 -27.61
N TYR A 509 -21.38 -18.80 -26.69
CA TYR A 509 -22.19 -17.59 -26.53
C TYR A 509 -22.09 -16.66 -27.74
N TYR A 510 -20.91 -16.54 -28.36
CA TYR A 510 -20.72 -15.77 -29.58
C TYR A 510 -21.57 -16.33 -30.73
N VAL A 511 -21.50 -17.63 -31.00
CA VAL A 511 -22.29 -18.31 -32.04
C VAL A 511 -23.79 -18.10 -31.82
N LYS A 512 -24.28 -18.31 -30.59
CA LYS A 512 -25.69 -18.08 -30.25
C LYS A 512 -26.09 -16.61 -30.42
N GLY A 513 -25.21 -15.70 -30.03
CA GLY A 513 -25.42 -14.26 -30.17
C GLY A 513 -25.52 -13.83 -31.63
N ILE A 514 -24.53 -14.18 -32.45
CA ILE A 514 -24.44 -13.71 -33.85
C ILE A 514 -25.54 -14.31 -34.72
N ILE A 515 -25.92 -15.57 -34.53
CA ILE A 515 -27.07 -16.18 -35.24
C ILE A 515 -28.37 -15.46 -34.88
N ARG A 516 -28.55 -15.11 -33.60
CA ARG A 516 -29.69 -14.30 -33.18
C ARG A 516 -29.66 -12.91 -33.83
N PHE A 517 -28.49 -12.30 -33.98
CA PHE A 517 -28.34 -11.03 -34.70
C PHE A 517 -28.68 -11.17 -36.19
N GLU A 518 -28.17 -12.17 -36.90
CA GLU A 518 -28.50 -12.45 -38.31
C GLU A 518 -30.01 -12.69 -38.51
N ALA A 519 -30.65 -13.40 -37.57
CA ALA A 519 -32.10 -13.63 -37.63
C ALA A 519 -32.92 -12.37 -37.38
N ALA A 520 -32.45 -11.48 -36.49
CA ALA A 520 -33.16 -10.27 -36.08
C ALA A 520 -32.95 -9.09 -37.04
N PHE A 521 -31.78 -8.98 -37.66
CA PHE A 521 -31.39 -7.83 -38.48
C PHE A 521 -31.08 -8.28 -39.91
N LYS A 522 -31.81 -7.74 -40.89
CA LYS A 522 -31.50 -7.90 -42.31
C LYS A 522 -30.87 -6.61 -42.83
N PRO A 523 -29.71 -6.67 -43.50
CA PRO A 523 -29.12 -5.49 -44.13
C PRO A 523 -30.12 -4.86 -45.10
N ASP A 524 -30.23 -3.52 -45.09
CA ASP A 524 -31.00 -2.80 -46.09
C ASP A 524 -30.30 -2.95 -47.45
N PRO A 525 -30.89 -3.67 -48.44
CA PRO A 525 -30.25 -3.89 -49.73
C PRO A 525 -30.06 -2.61 -50.54
N THR A 526 -30.72 -1.51 -50.15
CA THR A 526 -30.62 -0.21 -50.83
C THR A 526 -29.46 0.64 -50.31
N TYR A 527 -28.92 0.34 -49.12
CA TYR A 527 -27.81 1.08 -48.55
C TYR A 527 -26.51 0.78 -49.31
N LYS A 528 -25.86 1.83 -49.80
CA LYS A 528 -24.54 1.76 -50.42
C LYS A 528 -23.59 2.63 -49.60
N GLU A 529 -22.61 2.01 -48.98
CA GLU A 529 -21.57 2.72 -48.26
C GLU A 529 -20.69 3.50 -49.23
N ASP A 530 -20.38 4.75 -48.91
CA ASP A 530 -19.46 5.53 -49.71
C ASP A 530 -18.01 5.07 -49.49
N ALA A 531 -17.16 5.23 -50.51
CA ALA A 531 -15.80 4.70 -50.49
C ALA A 531 -14.88 5.36 -49.44
N VAL A 532 -15.26 6.51 -48.88
CA VAL A 532 -14.50 7.19 -47.82
C VAL A 532 -14.86 6.59 -46.47
N THR A 533 -16.15 6.44 -46.20
CA THR A 533 -16.71 5.79 -45.01
C THR A 533 -16.25 4.33 -44.91
N ALA A 534 -16.28 3.58 -46.02
CA ALA A 534 -15.80 2.19 -46.08
C ALA A 534 -14.30 2.02 -45.74
N LYS A 535 -13.49 3.09 -45.83
CA LYS A 535 -12.08 3.07 -45.39
C LYS A 535 -11.90 3.50 -43.94
N LEU A 536 -12.89 4.16 -43.35
CA LEU A 536 -12.83 4.69 -41.99
C LEU A 536 -13.28 3.63 -40.97
N PHE A 537 -14.26 2.80 -41.35
CA PHE A 537 -14.80 1.75 -40.51
C PHE A 537 -14.13 0.40 -40.79
N SER A 538 -13.80 -0.36 -39.75
CA SER A 538 -13.20 -1.69 -39.91
C SER A 538 -14.21 -2.80 -40.17
N PRO A 539 -15.43 -2.81 -39.59
CA PRO A 539 -16.41 -3.86 -39.86
C PRO A 539 -16.96 -3.75 -41.27
N GLY A 540 -17.03 -4.89 -41.95
CA GLY A 540 -17.75 -4.98 -43.21
C GLY A 540 -19.26 -4.97 -42.99
N LEU A 541 -20.02 -4.47 -43.98
CA LEU A 541 -21.49 -4.44 -43.92
C LEU A 541 -22.12 -5.64 -44.64
N SER A 542 -21.37 -6.31 -45.51
CA SER A 542 -21.81 -7.47 -46.28
C SER A 542 -21.10 -8.73 -45.82
N GLU A 543 -21.77 -9.89 -45.86
CA GLU A 543 -21.14 -11.19 -45.58
C GLU A 543 -19.92 -11.50 -46.46
N LYS A 544 -19.78 -10.81 -47.61
CA LYS A 544 -18.61 -10.93 -48.50
C LYS A 544 -17.39 -10.19 -47.98
N ASP A 545 -17.59 -9.22 -47.09
CA ASP A 545 -16.52 -8.46 -46.47
C ASP A 545 -15.90 -9.31 -45.37
N VAL A 546 -14.56 -9.36 -45.33
CA VAL A 546 -13.83 -10.20 -44.38
C VAL A 546 -14.25 -9.90 -42.94
N SER A 547 -14.34 -8.63 -42.56
CA SER A 547 -14.67 -8.17 -41.20
C SER A 547 -16.17 -8.09 -40.90
N PHE A 548 -17.04 -8.77 -41.65
CA PHE A 548 -18.46 -8.77 -41.34
C PHE A 548 -18.74 -9.34 -39.94
N GLY A 549 -19.39 -8.54 -39.08
CA GLY A 549 -19.69 -8.93 -37.70
C GLY A 549 -18.55 -8.71 -36.69
N SER A 550 -17.43 -8.08 -37.08
CA SER A 550 -16.38 -7.66 -36.14
C SER A 550 -16.68 -6.29 -35.50
N LEU A 551 -15.91 -5.93 -34.47
CA LEU A 551 -15.94 -4.60 -33.85
C LEU A 551 -15.10 -3.57 -34.61
N GLN A 552 -15.34 -2.30 -34.31
CA GLN A 552 -14.57 -1.20 -34.87
C GLN A 552 -13.14 -1.15 -34.30
N ASP A 553 -12.16 -1.22 -35.20
CA ASP A 553 -10.73 -1.08 -34.96
C ASP A 553 -10.10 -0.18 -36.05
N PRO A 554 -9.90 1.12 -35.76
CA PRO A 554 -9.33 2.06 -36.71
C PRO A 554 -7.90 1.72 -37.16
N ILE A 555 -7.10 1.07 -36.32
CA ILE A 555 -5.70 0.76 -36.64
C ILE A 555 -5.66 -0.43 -37.61
N GLU A 556 -6.48 -1.44 -37.37
CA GLU A 556 -6.65 -2.56 -38.28
C GLU A 556 -7.21 -2.11 -39.65
N ALA A 557 -8.17 -1.18 -39.66
CA ALA A 557 -8.68 -0.58 -40.89
C ALA A 557 -7.57 0.12 -41.70
N GLN A 558 -6.67 0.85 -41.03
CA GLN A 558 -5.55 1.54 -41.67
C GLN A 558 -4.47 0.60 -42.20
N LEU A 559 -4.19 -0.50 -41.48
CA LEU A 559 -3.16 -1.47 -41.86
C LEU A 559 -3.54 -2.33 -43.07
N GLY A 560 -4.84 -2.53 -43.28
CA GLY A 560 -5.40 -3.37 -44.34
C GLY A 560 -5.32 -4.87 -44.00
N PHE A 561 -6.17 -5.65 -44.65
CA PHE A 561 -6.20 -7.12 -44.49
C PHE A 561 -5.17 -7.80 -45.39
N GLN A 562 -4.42 -8.75 -44.81
CA GLN A 562 -3.54 -9.65 -45.52
C GLN A 562 -3.68 -11.04 -44.88
N ASP A 563 -4.09 -12.04 -45.66
CA ASP A 563 -4.16 -13.43 -45.18
C ASP A 563 -2.74 -13.97 -44.94
N VAL A 564 -2.43 -14.18 -43.66
CA VAL A 564 -1.15 -14.73 -43.19
C VAL A 564 -1.39 -16.17 -42.76
N PRO A 565 -0.69 -17.15 -43.36
CA PRO A 565 -0.81 -18.53 -42.93
C PRO A 565 -0.51 -18.69 -41.44
N ILE A 566 -1.47 -19.23 -40.70
CA ILE A 566 -1.37 -19.38 -39.25
C ILE A 566 -0.12 -20.16 -38.83
N LYS A 567 0.27 -21.18 -39.61
CA LYS A 567 1.49 -21.96 -39.35
C LYS A 567 2.75 -21.08 -39.36
N ALA A 568 2.77 -20.01 -40.15
CA ALA A 568 3.88 -19.07 -40.18
C ALA A 568 3.89 -18.19 -38.91
N LEU A 569 2.72 -17.71 -38.47
CA LEU A 569 2.57 -16.98 -37.20
C LEU A 569 3.01 -17.85 -36.02
N ASP A 570 2.54 -19.10 -35.95
CA ASP A 570 2.89 -20.05 -34.89
C ASP A 570 4.39 -20.37 -34.90
N LEU A 571 5.00 -20.54 -36.09
CA LEU A 571 6.44 -20.75 -36.21
C LEU A 571 7.25 -19.56 -35.70
N ILE A 572 6.87 -18.33 -36.09
CA ILE A 572 7.51 -17.09 -35.62
C ILE A 572 7.38 -16.97 -34.10
N ALA A 573 6.20 -17.26 -33.56
CA ALA A 573 5.93 -17.19 -32.13
C ALA A 573 6.71 -18.25 -31.32
N ALA A 574 7.02 -19.41 -31.90
CA ALA A 574 7.73 -20.49 -31.23
C ALA A 574 9.25 -20.28 -31.10
N VAL A 575 9.87 -19.44 -31.94
CA VAL A 575 11.33 -19.25 -31.98
C VAL A 575 11.91 -18.86 -30.61
N PHE A 576 11.40 -17.80 -30.00
CA PHE A 576 11.92 -17.29 -28.72
C PHE A 576 11.66 -18.22 -27.52
N PRO A 577 10.47 -18.83 -27.36
CA PRO A 577 10.24 -19.86 -26.36
C PRO A 577 11.20 -21.04 -26.47
N MET A 578 11.52 -21.50 -27.69
CA MET A 578 12.50 -22.57 -27.90
C MET A 578 13.91 -22.14 -27.49
N ILE A 579 14.35 -20.95 -27.93
CA ILE A 579 15.66 -20.41 -27.56
C ILE A 579 15.76 -20.24 -26.04
N TRP A 580 14.73 -19.65 -25.41
CA TRP A 580 14.63 -19.51 -23.97
C TRP A 580 14.69 -20.87 -23.26
N GLY A 581 13.89 -21.84 -23.71
CA GLY A 581 13.82 -23.18 -23.13
C GLY A 581 15.15 -23.91 -23.17
N VAL A 582 15.86 -23.87 -24.30
CA VAL A 582 17.22 -24.43 -24.41
C VAL A 582 18.19 -23.67 -23.50
N THR A 583 18.13 -22.34 -23.48
CA THR A 583 19.05 -21.50 -22.70
C THR A 583 18.87 -21.68 -21.20
N VAL A 584 17.63 -21.76 -20.70
CA VAL A 584 17.33 -21.92 -19.27
C VAL A 584 17.70 -23.30 -18.76
N ILE A 585 17.48 -24.34 -19.57
CA ILE A 585 17.94 -25.71 -19.28
C ILE A 585 19.48 -25.76 -19.26
N TYR A 586 20.14 -25.16 -20.25
CA TYR A 586 21.60 -25.10 -20.34
C TYR A 586 22.22 -24.38 -19.13
N LEU A 587 21.61 -23.28 -18.67
CA LEU A 587 22.07 -22.52 -17.52
C LEU A 587 21.61 -23.08 -16.17
N GLN A 588 20.71 -24.07 -16.18
CA GLN A 588 20.09 -24.68 -15.00
C GLN A 588 19.44 -23.66 -14.05
N ASP A 589 18.85 -22.59 -14.58
CA ASP A 589 18.23 -21.53 -13.78
C ASP A 589 16.77 -21.86 -13.48
N VAL A 590 16.56 -22.65 -12.42
CA VAL A 590 15.22 -23.08 -11.96
C VAL A 590 14.34 -21.88 -11.56
N GLN A 591 14.92 -20.81 -11.04
CA GLN A 591 14.16 -19.63 -10.65
C GLN A 591 13.58 -18.93 -11.89
N ALA A 592 14.40 -18.72 -12.93
CA ALA A 592 13.94 -18.16 -14.19
C ALA A 592 12.90 -19.06 -14.88
N TRP A 593 13.12 -20.39 -14.85
CA TRP A 593 12.16 -21.39 -15.35
C TRP A 593 10.80 -21.24 -14.68
N THR A 594 10.77 -21.29 -13.35
CA THR A 594 9.53 -21.21 -12.59
C THR A 594 8.84 -19.86 -12.75
N LYS A 595 9.59 -18.75 -12.73
CA LYS A 595 9.02 -17.40 -12.90
C LYS A 595 8.26 -17.27 -14.22
N VAL A 596 8.89 -17.65 -15.34
CA VAL A 596 8.28 -17.54 -16.67
C VAL A 596 7.06 -18.45 -16.79
N LEU A 597 7.15 -19.70 -16.31
CA LEU A 597 6.03 -20.62 -16.39
C LEU A 597 4.86 -20.25 -15.47
N LEU A 598 5.11 -19.71 -14.28
CA LEU A 598 4.04 -19.16 -13.43
C LEU A 598 3.36 -17.96 -14.09
N CYS A 599 4.12 -17.04 -14.69
CA CYS A 599 3.53 -15.94 -15.47
C CYS A 599 2.67 -16.47 -16.62
N HIS A 600 3.15 -17.48 -17.35
CA HIS A 600 2.39 -18.11 -18.41
C HIS A 600 1.08 -18.70 -17.86
N SER A 601 1.14 -19.46 -16.76
CA SER A 601 -0.06 -20.05 -16.17
C SER A 601 -1.12 -19.01 -15.81
N VAL A 602 -0.71 -17.89 -15.18
CA VAL A 602 -1.64 -16.82 -14.81
C VAL A 602 -2.20 -16.11 -16.04
N LEU A 603 -1.37 -15.83 -17.05
CA LEU A 603 -1.81 -15.21 -18.30
C LEU A 603 -2.73 -16.12 -19.12
N ALA A 604 -2.48 -17.43 -19.16
CA ALA A 604 -3.36 -18.38 -19.83
C ALA A 604 -4.71 -18.46 -19.09
N PHE A 605 -4.69 -18.63 -17.77
CA PHE A 605 -5.91 -18.69 -16.97
C PHE A 605 -6.75 -17.41 -17.10
N GLY A 606 -6.13 -16.23 -16.93
CA GLY A 606 -6.80 -14.94 -17.04
C GLY A 606 -7.42 -14.72 -18.42
N LYS A 607 -6.77 -15.21 -19.48
CA LYS A 607 -7.25 -15.10 -20.86
C LYS A 607 -8.56 -15.86 -21.04
N GLY A 608 -8.61 -17.09 -20.54
CA GLY A 608 -9.83 -17.88 -20.51
C GLY A 608 -10.95 -17.18 -19.74
N VAL A 609 -10.66 -16.72 -18.52
CA VAL A 609 -11.65 -16.07 -17.65
C VAL A 609 -12.23 -14.80 -18.29
N PHE A 610 -11.39 -13.91 -18.82
CA PHE A 610 -11.88 -12.68 -19.44
C PHE A 610 -12.62 -12.95 -20.75
N GLY A 611 -12.16 -13.93 -21.55
CA GLY A 611 -12.88 -14.35 -22.75
C GLY A 611 -14.27 -14.91 -22.45
N ALA A 612 -14.41 -15.71 -21.38
CA ALA A 612 -15.70 -16.28 -20.98
C ALA A 612 -16.64 -15.26 -20.33
N THR A 613 -16.11 -14.26 -19.64
CA THR A 613 -16.92 -13.21 -18.96
C THR A 613 -17.31 -12.07 -19.90
N THR A 614 -16.49 -11.79 -20.92
CA THR A 614 -16.73 -10.73 -21.91
C THR A 614 -16.58 -11.30 -23.31
N ILE A 615 -17.70 -11.58 -23.96
CA ILE A 615 -17.71 -12.20 -25.28
C ILE A 615 -17.46 -11.12 -26.34
N ILE A 616 -16.31 -11.20 -27.01
CA ILE A 616 -15.93 -10.29 -28.09
C ILE A 616 -16.11 -11.02 -29.43
N PRO A 617 -16.76 -10.40 -30.44
CA PRO A 617 -16.86 -10.97 -31.79
C PRO A 617 -15.49 -11.21 -32.42
N ASP A 618 -15.35 -12.24 -33.27
CA ASP A 618 -14.11 -12.52 -34.02
C ASP A 618 -13.64 -11.29 -34.82
N SER A 619 -12.39 -10.85 -34.65
CA SER A 619 -11.83 -9.70 -35.40
C SER A 619 -11.80 -9.94 -36.91
N ILE A 620 -11.57 -11.19 -37.34
CA ILE A 620 -11.62 -11.58 -38.76
C ILE A 620 -13.05 -11.80 -39.28
N GLY A 621 -14.08 -11.58 -38.45
CA GLY A 621 -15.49 -11.65 -38.86
C GLY A 621 -16.12 -13.05 -38.88
N TRP A 622 -17.45 -13.05 -39.01
CA TRP A 622 -18.30 -14.22 -38.84
C TRP A 622 -18.10 -15.30 -39.92
N ALA A 623 -17.87 -14.90 -41.18
CA ALA A 623 -17.63 -15.85 -42.27
C ALA A 623 -16.38 -16.73 -42.03
N ASN A 624 -15.31 -16.12 -41.52
CA ASN A 624 -14.08 -16.82 -41.18
C ASN A 624 -14.26 -17.70 -39.94
N CYS A 625 -15.05 -17.27 -38.96
CA CYS A 625 -15.45 -18.14 -37.86
C CYS A 625 -16.20 -19.39 -38.35
N LYS A 626 -17.21 -19.26 -39.22
CA LYS A 626 -17.92 -20.42 -39.81
C LYS A 626 -16.94 -21.38 -40.48
N LYS A 627 -15.99 -20.86 -41.26
CA LYS A 627 -14.95 -21.65 -41.93
C LYS A 627 -14.02 -22.36 -40.92
N ARG A 628 -13.72 -21.72 -39.79
CA ARG A 628 -12.85 -22.24 -38.73
C ARG A 628 -13.51 -23.35 -37.92
N LEU A 629 -14.80 -23.21 -37.59
CA LEU A 629 -15.58 -24.23 -36.89
C LEU A 629 -15.94 -25.42 -37.80
N GLY A 630 -16.11 -25.16 -39.10
CA GLY A 630 -16.68 -26.13 -40.02
C GLY A 630 -18.18 -26.37 -39.75
N PRO A 631 -18.85 -27.14 -40.62
CA PRO A 631 -20.28 -27.40 -40.49
C PRO A 631 -20.61 -28.18 -39.20
N GLU A 632 -19.76 -29.16 -38.84
CA GLU A 632 -19.96 -30.00 -37.64
C GLU A 632 -19.80 -29.20 -36.34
N GLY A 633 -18.74 -28.38 -36.22
CA GLY A 633 -18.53 -27.56 -35.03
C GLY A 633 -19.63 -26.51 -34.86
N LEU A 634 -20.11 -25.93 -35.96
CA LEU A 634 -21.22 -25.00 -35.95
C LEU A 634 -22.52 -25.68 -35.49
N GLN A 635 -22.86 -26.84 -36.09
CA GLN A 635 -24.03 -27.64 -35.71
C GLN A 635 -23.99 -28.03 -34.23
N TYR A 636 -22.82 -28.40 -33.71
CA TYR A 636 -22.65 -28.74 -32.30
C TYR A 636 -23.02 -27.58 -31.38
N PHE A 637 -22.44 -26.39 -31.59
CA PHE A 637 -22.74 -25.21 -30.77
C PHE A 637 -24.20 -24.73 -30.94
N GLU A 638 -24.78 -24.92 -32.12
CA GLU A 638 -26.16 -24.56 -32.41
C GLU A 638 -27.18 -25.49 -31.75
N SER A 639 -26.95 -26.80 -31.76
CA SER A 639 -28.01 -27.78 -31.49
C SER A 639 -27.69 -28.80 -30.39
N GLU A 640 -26.41 -29.11 -30.17
CA GLU A 640 -26.01 -30.21 -29.27
C GLU A 640 -25.62 -29.71 -27.88
N VAL A 641 -25.13 -28.48 -27.74
CA VAL A 641 -24.83 -27.89 -26.43
C VAL A 641 -26.12 -27.63 -25.65
N PRO A 642 -26.28 -28.20 -24.44
CA PRO A 642 -27.46 -27.96 -23.61
C PRO A 642 -27.64 -26.47 -23.30
N GLU A 643 -28.84 -25.94 -23.55
CA GLU A 643 -29.14 -24.54 -23.23
C GLU A 643 -29.08 -24.30 -21.71
N PRO A 644 -28.32 -23.28 -21.23
CA PRO A 644 -28.16 -23.00 -19.80
C PRO A 644 -29.49 -22.76 -19.07
N ALA A 645 -30.45 -22.12 -19.75
CA ALA A 645 -31.76 -21.80 -19.18
C ALA A 645 -32.65 -23.05 -18.96
N LYS A 646 -32.45 -24.12 -19.74
CA LYS A 646 -33.26 -25.35 -19.68
C LYS A 646 -32.60 -26.45 -18.86
N HIS A 647 -31.29 -26.62 -19.02
CA HIS A 647 -30.53 -27.75 -18.46
C HIS A 647 -29.61 -27.34 -17.30
N GLY A 648 -29.56 -26.04 -16.98
CA GLY A 648 -28.66 -25.48 -15.98
C GLY A 648 -27.27 -25.18 -16.52
N LEU A 649 -26.61 -24.17 -15.92
CA LEU A 649 -25.29 -23.71 -16.35
C LEU A 649 -24.24 -24.83 -16.32
N TRP A 650 -24.27 -25.69 -15.29
CA TRP A 650 -23.27 -26.74 -15.12
C TRP A 650 -23.28 -27.79 -16.25
N ALA A 651 -24.47 -28.16 -16.73
CA ALA A 651 -24.60 -29.12 -17.84
C ALA A 651 -23.98 -28.56 -19.13
N THR A 652 -24.22 -27.28 -19.43
CA THR A 652 -23.58 -26.57 -20.55
C THR A 652 -22.07 -26.55 -20.41
N LEU A 653 -21.54 -26.16 -19.24
CA LEU A 653 -20.10 -26.07 -19.00
C LEU A 653 -19.41 -27.43 -19.19
N MET A 654 -20.00 -28.50 -18.67
CA MET A 654 -19.46 -29.86 -18.77
C MET A 654 -19.56 -30.44 -20.18
N ALA A 655 -20.62 -30.15 -20.94
CA ALA A 655 -20.71 -30.55 -22.35
C ALA A 655 -19.56 -29.93 -23.16
N ILE A 656 -19.29 -28.65 -22.94
CA ILE A 656 -18.20 -27.93 -23.62
C ILE A 656 -16.82 -28.45 -23.17
N LEU A 657 -16.64 -28.79 -21.89
CA LEU A 657 -15.43 -29.46 -21.40
C LEU A 657 -15.23 -30.82 -22.08
N GLY A 658 -16.32 -31.55 -22.31
CA GLY A 658 -16.33 -32.83 -23.01
C GLY A 658 -15.71 -32.73 -24.40
N ILE A 659 -16.02 -31.68 -25.17
CA ILE A 659 -15.35 -31.44 -26.46
C ILE A 659 -13.86 -31.18 -26.30
N GLU A 660 -13.46 -30.35 -25.33
CA GLU A 660 -12.04 -30.03 -25.17
C GLU A 660 -11.22 -31.31 -24.90
N LEU A 661 -11.77 -32.21 -24.09
CA LEU A 661 -11.10 -33.44 -23.69
C LEU A 661 -11.20 -34.57 -24.74
N MET A 662 -12.33 -34.71 -25.42
CA MET A 662 -12.61 -35.88 -26.27
C MET A 662 -12.82 -35.53 -27.77
N GLY A 663 -13.06 -34.27 -28.09
CA GLY A 663 -13.49 -33.82 -29.41
C GLY A 663 -14.99 -34.02 -29.65
N PRO A 664 -15.53 -33.45 -30.74
CA PRO A 664 -16.97 -33.54 -31.06
C PRO A 664 -17.43 -34.99 -31.33
N HIS A 665 -16.56 -35.84 -31.89
CA HIS A 665 -16.87 -37.26 -32.14
C HIS A 665 -16.26 -38.22 -31.11
N GLN A 666 -15.64 -37.72 -30.03
CA GLN A 666 -14.87 -38.52 -29.06
C GLN A 666 -13.62 -39.25 -29.64
N ASP A 667 -13.25 -38.96 -30.88
CA ASP A 667 -12.23 -39.73 -31.61
C ASP A 667 -10.79 -39.23 -31.42
N ARG A 668 -10.59 -38.01 -30.87
CA ARG A 668 -9.25 -37.41 -30.71
C ARG A 668 -9.17 -36.44 -29.52
N ILE A 669 -8.20 -36.68 -28.63
CA ILE A 669 -7.75 -35.68 -27.65
C ILE A 669 -7.20 -34.47 -28.43
N GLY A 670 -7.78 -33.28 -28.22
CA GLY A 670 -7.36 -32.05 -28.90
C GLY A 670 -7.81 -31.96 -30.36
N ALA A 671 -9.08 -32.26 -30.66
CA ALA A 671 -9.67 -32.36 -32.01
C ALA A 671 -9.55 -31.13 -32.94
N GLY A 672 -8.79 -30.10 -32.56
CA GLY A 672 -8.44 -28.98 -33.43
C GLY A 672 -9.61 -28.03 -33.73
N MET A 673 -10.76 -28.21 -33.07
CA MET A 673 -11.83 -27.21 -33.10
C MET A 673 -11.27 -25.95 -32.48
N ARG A 674 -11.21 -24.89 -33.28
CA ARG A 674 -10.60 -23.62 -32.89
C ARG A 674 -11.72 -22.65 -32.54
N PHE A 675 -11.53 -21.90 -31.45
CA PHE A 675 -12.49 -20.91 -30.96
C PHE A 675 -12.65 -19.73 -31.93
N CYS A 676 -13.82 -19.10 -31.86
CA CYS A 676 -14.19 -17.94 -32.67
C CYS A 676 -14.43 -16.66 -31.87
N ALA A 677 -14.77 -16.76 -30.59
CA ALA A 677 -14.84 -15.55 -29.78
C ALA A 677 -13.43 -14.98 -29.65
N ASP A 678 -13.29 -13.68 -29.94
CA ASP A 678 -12.04 -12.99 -29.71
C ASP A 678 -11.86 -12.72 -28.21
N MET A 679 -10.65 -12.34 -27.83
CA MET A 679 -10.19 -12.35 -26.45
C MET A 679 -9.85 -10.93 -26.01
N LEU A 680 -10.07 -10.62 -24.73
CA LEU A 680 -9.66 -9.32 -24.19
C LEU A 680 -8.15 -9.04 -24.33
N TYR A 681 -7.33 -10.09 -24.49
CA TYR A 681 -5.94 -9.94 -24.89
C TYR A 681 -5.39 -11.10 -25.73
N SER A 682 -4.48 -10.76 -26.63
CA SER A 682 -3.90 -11.68 -27.61
C SER A 682 -3.03 -12.77 -26.97
N GLY A 683 -3.29 -14.02 -27.36
CA GLY A 683 -2.50 -15.18 -26.95
C GLY A 683 -1.06 -15.16 -27.47
N HIS A 684 -0.93 -14.99 -28.78
CA HIS A 684 0.35 -14.98 -29.47
C HIS A 684 1.26 -13.86 -28.96
N THR A 685 0.70 -12.67 -28.77
CA THR A 685 1.45 -11.51 -28.30
C THR A 685 1.92 -11.68 -26.86
N TYR A 686 1.06 -12.08 -25.90
CA TYR A 686 1.54 -12.26 -24.51
C TYR A 686 2.59 -13.38 -24.44
N PHE A 687 2.38 -14.46 -25.20
CA PHE A 687 3.28 -15.61 -25.21
C PHE A 687 4.67 -15.20 -25.71
N THR A 688 4.76 -14.55 -26.87
CA THR A 688 6.03 -14.07 -27.43
C THR A 688 6.75 -13.09 -26.49
N ILE A 689 6.05 -12.07 -25.98
CA ILE A 689 6.63 -11.08 -25.04
C ILE A 689 7.16 -11.77 -23.79
N LEU A 690 6.40 -12.69 -23.20
CA LEU A 690 6.78 -13.34 -21.96
C LEU A 690 8.10 -14.11 -22.09
N TYR A 691 8.25 -14.89 -23.15
CA TYR A 691 9.48 -15.66 -23.38
C TYR A 691 10.65 -14.79 -23.82
N ILE A 692 10.40 -13.69 -24.55
CA ILE A 692 11.41 -12.66 -24.84
C ILE A 692 11.93 -12.02 -23.56
N LEU A 693 11.04 -11.62 -22.65
CA LEU A 693 11.41 -11.05 -21.35
C LEU A 693 12.25 -12.06 -20.55
N GLY A 694 11.78 -13.31 -20.46
CA GLY A 694 12.52 -14.42 -19.85
C GLY A 694 13.93 -14.60 -20.43
N LEU A 695 14.06 -14.60 -21.76
CA LEU A 695 15.35 -14.74 -22.44
C LEU A 695 16.27 -13.54 -22.16
N CYS A 696 15.73 -12.32 -22.22
CA CYS A 696 16.47 -11.10 -21.96
C CYS A 696 17.00 -11.04 -20.52
N GLU A 697 16.19 -11.43 -19.53
CA GLU A 697 16.61 -11.51 -18.13
C GLU A 697 17.72 -12.54 -17.95
N LEU A 698 17.53 -13.72 -18.53
CA LEU A 698 18.46 -14.84 -18.42
C LEU A 698 19.82 -14.51 -19.05
N LEU A 699 19.85 -13.97 -20.27
CA LEU A 699 21.08 -13.55 -20.94
C LEU A 699 21.76 -12.39 -20.20
N ARG A 700 21.00 -11.45 -19.63
CA ARG A 700 21.56 -10.38 -18.80
C ARG A 700 22.28 -10.94 -17.57
N LEU A 701 21.68 -11.94 -16.90
CA LEU A 701 22.28 -12.59 -15.72
C LEU A 701 23.48 -13.49 -16.08
N ALA A 702 23.43 -14.14 -17.24
CA ALA A 702 24.46 -15.08 -17.68
C ALA A 702 25.67 -14.38 -18.35
N SER A 703 25.44 -13.26 -19.03
CA SER A 703 26.47 -12.57 -19.81
C SER A 703 27.76 -12.19 -19.05
N PRO A 704 27.77 -11.84 -17.75
CA PRO A 704 29.02 -11.60 -17.02
C PRO A 704 29.92 -12.85 -16.92
N LYS A 705 29.36 -14.07 -17.03
CA LYS A 705 30.12 -15.32 -16.99
C LYS A 705 30.92 -15.55 -18.27
N PHE A 706 30.40 -15.08 -19.42
CA PHE A 706 30.97 -15.35 -20.74
C PHE A 706 31.65 -14.12 -21.38
N ILE A 707 31.22 -12.91 -21.01
CA ILE A 707 31.72 -11.65 -21.56
C ILE A 707 32.20 -10.75 -20.41
N LYS A 708 33.50 -10.85 -20.08
CA LYS A 708 34.12 -10.08 -18.99
C LYS A 708 34.16 -8.56 -19.29
N ASN A 709 34.32 -8.18 -20.55
CA ASN A 709 34.41 -6.77 -20.94
C ASN A 709 33.02 -6.10 -20.91
N PRO A 710 32.81 -5.03 -20.10
CA PRO A 710 31.50 -4.42 -19.91
C PRO A 710 30.95 -3.77 -21.17
N THR A 711 31.80 -3.17 -22.02
CA THR A 711 31.38 -2.55 -23.28
C THR A 711 30.91 -3.60 -24.28
N LYS A 712 31.69 -4.68 -24.47
CA LYS A 712 31.28 -5.81 -25.33
C LYS A 712 29.99 -6.44 -24.83
N ARG A 713 29.80 -6.56 -23.52
CA ARG A 713 28.58 -7.05 -22.89
C ARG A 713 27.38 -6.15 -23.20
N SER A 714 27.53 -4.84 -23.05
CA SER A 714 26.47 -3.88 -23.37
C SER A 714 26.11 -3.90 -24.86
N ILE A 715 27.08 -4.01 -25.76
CA ILE A 715 26.84 -4.16 -27.20
C ILE A 715 26.07 -5.46 -27.49
N PHE A 716 26.52 -6.59 -26.92
CA PHE A 716 25.85 -7.87 -27.08
C PHE A 716 24.39 -7.82 -26.61
N LEU A 717 24.14 -7.31 -25.40
CA LEU A 717 22.78 -7.17 -24.89
C LEU A 717 21.94 -6.19 -25.73
N GLY A 718 22.54 -5.11 -26.22
CA GLY A 718 21.87 -4.17 -27.13
C GLY A 718 21.42 -4.82 -28.44
N ILE A 719 22.25 -5.68 -29.04
CA ILE A 719 21.88 -6.44 -30.25
C ILE A 719 20.73 -7.39 -29.94
N VAL A 720 20.82 -8.16 -28.85
CA VAL A 720 19.76 -9.09 -28.44
C VAL A 720 18.43 -8.35 -28.24
N TYR A 721 18.43 -7.23 -27.51
CA TYR A 721 17.22 -6.45 -27.28
C TYR A 721 16.64 -5.88 -28.58
N THR A 722 17.49 -5.43 -29.50
CA THR A 722 17.04 -4.94 -30.81
C THR A 722 16.36 -6.05 -31.61
N LEU A 723 16.93 -7.25 -31.63
CA LEU A 723 16.33 -8.40 -32.33
C LEU A 723 15.00 -8.83 -31.70
N CYS A 724 14.91 -8.82 -30.38
CA CYS A 724 13.67 -9.12 -29.66
C CYS A 724 12.56 -8.10 -29.98
N ILE A 725 12.88 -6.80 -29.95
CA ILE A 725 11.93 -5.74 -30.30
C ILE A 725 11.50 -5.86 -31.77
N ALA A 726 12.45 -6.09 -32.69
CA ALA A 726 12.13 -6.25 -34.10
C ALA A 726 11.21 -7.44 -34.36
N GLN A 727 11.44 -8.58 -33.71
CA GLN A 727 10.55 -9.72 -33.84
C GLN A 727 9.17 -9.45 -33.22
N GLN A 728 9.09 -8.76 -32.08
CA GLN A 728 7.78 -8.41 -31.50
C GLN A 728 7.00 -7.46 -32.41
N CYS A 729 7.66 -6.45 -32.99
CA CYS A 729 7.03 -5.56 -33.96
C CYS A 729 6.53 -6.32 -35.20
N LEU A 730 7.30 -7.30 -35.68
CA LEU A 730 6.90 -8.15 -36.79
C LEU A 730 5.67 -9.00 -36.45
N GLU A 731 5.67 -9.67 -35.29
CA GLU A 731 4.53 -10.48 -34.84
C GLU A 731 3.25 -9.64 -34.71
N ILE A 732 3.31 -8.51 -34.01
CA ILE A 732 2.17 -7.61 -33.83
C ILE A 732 1.63 -7.14 -35.19
N THR A 733 2.53 -6.76 -36.10
CA THR A 733 2.13 -6.29 -37.45
C THR A 733 1.43 -7.40 -38.23
N LEU A 734 1.94 -8.63 -38.17
CA LEU A 734 1.33 -9.77 -38.86
C LEU A 734 0.00 -10.18 -38.24
N VAL A 735 -0.13 -10.14 -36.90
CA VAL A 735 -1.38 -10.43 -36.18
C VAL A 735 -2.47 -9.42 -36.54
N LEU A 736 -2.16 -8.12 -36.54
CA LEU A 736 -3.12 -7.08 -36.88
C LEU A 736 -3.50 -7.10 -38.37
N ARG A 737 -2.52 -7.30 -39.27
CA ARG A 737 -2.83 -7.42 -40.71
C ARG A 737 -3.65 -8.66 -41.05
N ASN A 738 -3.44 -9.76 -40.34
CA ASN A 738 -4.24 -10.95 -40.49
C ASN A 738 -5.62 -10.84 -39.80
N ARG A 739 -5.88 -9.72 -39.10
CA ARG A 739 -7.09 -9.49 -38.30
C ARG A 739 -7.34 -10.63 -37.33
N PHE A 740 -6.26 -11.15 -36.74
CA PHE A 740 -6.35 -12.31 -35.85
C PHE A 740 -6.77 -11.93 -34.44
N HIS A 741 -6.52 -10.66 -34.08
CA HIS A 741 -6.88 -10.02 -32.83
C HIS A 741 -7.10 -8.53 -33.08
N TYR A 742 -7.93 -7.90 -32.25
CA TYR A 742 -8.05 -6.46 -32.22
C TYR A 742 -6.79 -5.81 -31.64
N THR A 743 -6.58 -4.55 -31.97
CA THR A 743 -5.48 -3.73 -31.44
C THR A 743 -5.56 -3.60 -29.92
N THR A 744 -6.77 -3.51 -29.35
CA THR A 744 -6.97 -3.51 -27.90
C THR A 744 -6.40 -4.78 -27.27
N ASP A 745 -6.57 -5.93 -27.91
CA ASP A 745 -6.14 -7.21 -27.39
C ASP A 745 -4.61 -7.31 -27.35
N VAL A 746 -3.96 -6.77 -28.38
CA VAL A 746 -2.49 -6.65 -28.45
C VAL A 746 -1.98 -5.71 -27.34
N VAL A 747 -2.60 -4.54 -27.16
CA VAL A 747 -2.19 -3.58 -26.13
C VAL A 747 -2.36 -4.18 -24.73
N MET A 748 -3.50 -4.84 -24.47
CA MET A 748 -3.75 -5.48 -23.19
C MET A 748 -2.80 -6.66 -22.95
N ALA A 749 -2.44 -7.43 -23.98
CA ALA A 749 -1.45 -8.50 -23.88
C ALA A 749 -0.09 -7.96 -23.42
N VAL A 750 0.37 -6.85 -24.00
CA VAL A 750 1.60 -6.18 -23.59
C VAL A 750 1.51 -5.77 -22.10
N LEU A 751 0.48 -5.02 -21.73
CA LEU A 751 0.31 -4.49 -20.37
C LEU A 751 0.24 -5.59 -19.31
N LEU A 752 -0.57 -6.62 -19.53
CA LEU A 752 -0.75 -7.72 -18.59
C LEU A 752 0.51 -8.58 -18.49
N THR A 753 1.24 -8.79 -19.60
CA THR A 753 2.51 -9.52 -19.56
C THR A 753 3.52 -8.80 -18.68
N PHE A 754 3.67 -7.48 -18.86
CA PHE A 754 4.56 -6.69 -18.02
C PHE A 754 4.11 -6.67 -16.55
N LEU A 755 2.80 -6.52 -16.29
CA LEU A 755 2.24 -6.54 -14.94
C LEU A 755 2.59 -7.81 -14.19
N TRP A 756 2.36 -8.99 -14.80
CA TRP A 756 2.63 -10.26 -14.16
C TRP A 756 4.12 -10.58 -14.09
N TYR A 757 4.87 -10.30 -15.15
CA TYR A 757 6.30 -10.57 -15.18
C TYR A 757 7.10 -9.74 -14.16
N THR A 758 6.62 -8.53 -13.84
CA THR A 758 7.22 -7.63 -12.85
C THR A 758 6.57 -7.72 -11.46
N SER A 759 5.66 -8.69 -11.27
CA SER A 759 4.95 -8.91 -10.02
C SER A 759 5.88 -9.49 -8.94
N ALA A 760 5.97 -8.79 -7.80
CA ALA A 760 6.76 -9.24 -6.65
C ALA A 760 6.30 -10.62 -6.11
N PRO A 761 5.00 -10.91 -5.94
CA PRO A 761 4.52 -12.24 -5.56
C PRO A 761 5.03 -13.38 -6.44
N ILE A 762 5.02 -13.21 -7.78
CA ILE A 762 5.54 -14.24 -8.69
C ILE A 762 7.05 -14.42 -8.52
N CYS A 763 7.79 -13.32 -8.36
CA CYS A 763 9.23 -13.37 -8.15
C CYS A 763 9.61 -14.07 -6.83
N ILE A 764 8.85 -13.83 -5.77
CA ILE A 764 9.00 -14.50 -4.47
C ILE A 764 8.67 -15.99 -4.61
N ALA A 765 7.52 -16.33 -5.20
CA ALA A 765 7.10 -17.72 -5.39
C ALA A 765 8.10 -18.53 -6.23
N ALA A 766 8.63 -17.94 -7.30
CA ALA A 766 9.64 -18.58 -8.14
C ALA A 766 10.96 -18.82 -7.40
N LYS A 767 11.39 -17.85 -6.58
CA LYS A 767 12.60 -17.98 -5.76
C LYS A 767 12.43 -19.04 -4.68
N TRP A 768 11.32 -18.98 -3.95
CA TRP A 768 10.96 -19.97 -2.93
C TRP A 768 10.92 -21.39 -3.52
N TRP A 769 10.29 -21.56 -4.69
CA TRP A 769 10.26 -22.84 -5.39
C TRP A 769 11.66 -23.35 -5.77
N ALA A 770 12.52 -22.46 -6.28
CA ALA A 770 13.89 -22.82 -6.64
C ALA A 770 14.71 -23.24 -5.41
N GLN A 771 14.46 -22.61 -4.26
CA GLN A 771 15.13 -22.89 -2.99
C GLN A 771 14.54 -24.07 -2.22
N LEU A 772 13.30 -24.47 -2.49
CA LEU A 772 12.61 -25.54 -1.76
C LEU A 772 13.44 -26.83 -1.69
N GLY A 773 13.73 -27.31 -0.48
CA GLY A 773 14.52 -28.53 -0.26
C GLY A 773 16.03 -28.36 -0.38
N ASN A 774 16.54 -27.16 -0.68
CA ASN A 774 17.95 -26.86 -0.43
C ASN A 774 18.08 -26.51 1.06
N ALA A 775 19.08 -27.08 1.75
CA ALA A 775 19.39 -26.62 3.10
C ALA A 775 19.70 -25.12 3.04
N ASP A 776 19.19 -24.35 4.01
CA ASP A 776 19.57 -22.95 4.13
C ASP A 776 21.09 -22.88 4.15
N PRO A 777 21.72 -22.01 3.34
CA PRO A 777 23.16 -21.86 3.36
C PRO A 777 23.53 -21.46 4.78
N GLN A 778 24.12 -22.40 5.53
CA GLN A 778 24.58 -22.08 6.87
C GLN A 778 25.59 -20.93 6.75
N PRO A 779 25.47 -19.88 7.57
CA PRO A 779 26.43 -18.80 7.59
C PRO A 779 27.82 -19.44 7.78
N ALA A 780 28.76 -19.14 6.89
CA ALA A 780 30.09 -19.70 6.95
C ALA A 780 30.70 -19.37 8.32
N GLU A 781 30.87 -20.41 9.14
CA GLU A 781 31.34 -20.31 10.51
C GLU A 781 32.76 -19.73 10.51
N GLY A 782 32.92 -18.45 10.89
CA GLY A 782 34.24 -17.83 11.08
C GLY A 782 34.54 -16.52 10.34
N GLN A 783 33.67 -16.00 9.47
CA GLN A 783 33.88 -14.66 8.88
C GLN A 783 33.23 -13.56 9.73
N ARG A 784 33.99 -13.05 10.72
CA ARG A 784 33.73 -11.75 11.35
C ARG A 784 34.32 -10.65 10.47
N GLU A 785 33.53 -10.07 9.57
CA GLU A 785 33.90 -8.83 8.90
C GLU A 785 32.76 -7.81 8.97
N SER A 786 33.16 -6.56 9.18
CA SER A 786 32.45 -5.36 9.60
C SER A 786 31.45 -4.77 8.58
N PHE A 787 30.98 -5.58 7.62
CA PHE A 787 29.87 -5.25 6.74
C PHE A 787 29.05 -6.51 6.50
N VAL A 788 27.78 -6.52 6.91
CA VAL A 788 26.87 -7.64 6.64
C VAL A 788 26.54 -7.63 5.15
N LEU A 789 27.38 -8.27 4.34
CA LEU A 789 27.07 -8.59 2.95
C LEU A 789 25.88 -9.55 2.94
N ILE A 790 24.68 -9.01 2.74
CA ILE A 790 23.45 -9.81 2.70
C ILE A 790 23.57 -10.80 1.53
N PRO A 791 23.64 -12.11 1.80
CA PRO A 791 23.74 -13.08 0.73
C PRO A 791 22.48 -13.00 -0.12
N ARG A 792 22.62 -12.99 -1.44
CA ARG A 792 21.46 -12.90 -2.37
C ARG A 792 20.40 -13.96 -2.10
N SER A 793 20.75 -15.10 -1.52
CA SER A 793 19.83 -16.14 -1.08
C SER A 793 18.83 -15.64 -0.02
N ALA A 794 19.23 -14.70 0.85
CA ALA A 794 18.42 -14.17 1.94
C ALA A 794 17.33 -13.18 1.49
N LEU A 795 17.41 -12.61 0.29
CA LEU A 795 16.36 -11.70 -0.22
C LEU A 795 15.06 -12.48 -0.52
N SER A 796 13.89 -11.88 -0.33
CA SER A 796 12.61 -12.57 -0.60
C SER A 796 12.34 -12.79 -2.10
N GLY A 797 12.80 -11.90 -2.97
CA GLY A 797 12.58 -12.00 -4.41
C GLY A 797 13.36 -10.95 -5.21
N ASP A 798 13.42 -11.14 -6.53
CA ASP A 798 14.13 -10.24 -7.44
C ASP A 798 13.20 -9.84 -8.61
N VAL A 799 12.88 -8.55 -8.70
CA VAL A 799 12.11 -7.97 -9.81
C VAL A 799 13.07 -7.35 -10.82
N TRP A 800 12.87 -7.61 -12.11
CA TRP A 800 13.65 -6.96 -13.16
C TRP A 800 12.75 -6.11 -14.04
N LEU A 801 13.10 -4.83 -14.17
CA LEU A 801 12.47 -3.89 -15.09
C LEU A 801 13.37 -3.67 -16.31
N PRO A 802 12.96 -4.12 -17.51
CA PRO A 802 13.74 -3.88 -18.73
C PRO A 802 13.73 -2.41 -19.11
N SER A 803 14.81 -1.97 -19.77
CA SER A 803 14.97 -0.59 -20.25
C SER A 803 13.99 -0.20 -21.35
N PHE A 804 13.30 -1.16 -21.97
CA PHE A 804 12.28 -0.93 -23.01
C PHE A 804 10.84 -1.02 -22.48
N CYS A 805 10.63 -1.16 -21.16
CA CYS A 805 9.28 -1.13 -20.56
C CYS A 805 8.76 0.31 -20.46
N VAL A 806 8.17 0.87 -21.52
CA VAL A 806 7.56 2.22 -21.48
C VAL A 806 6.22 2.14 -20.72
N PRO A 807 5.91 3.07 -19.78
CA PRO A 807 6.65 4.28 -19.39
C PRO A 807 7.67 4.09 -18.26
N PHE A 808 7.83 2.88 -17.73
CA PHE A 808 8.67 2.57 -16.56
C PHE A 808 10.17 2.41 -16.87
N CYS A 809 10.60 2.70 -18.10
CA CYS A 809 11.97 2.53 -18.58
C CYS A 809 13.00 3.35 -17.78
N CYS A 810 12.57 4.46 -17.16
CA CYS A 810 13.41 5.29 -16.27
C CYS A 810 13.73 4.63 -14.91
N ILE A 811 13.04 3.54 -14.56
CA ILE A 811 13.23 2.74 -13.35
C ILE A 811 13.84 1.37 -13.72
N ASN A 812 14.50 1.29 -14.88
CA ASN A 812 15.13 0.05 -15.32
C ASN A 812 16.17 -0.45 -14.31
N GLY A 813 16.31 -1.77 -14.25
CA GLY A 813 17.28 -2.41 -13.36
C GLY A 813 16.69 -3.58 -12.60
N LYS A 814 17.53 -4.16 -11.74
CA LYS A 814 17.16 -5.23 -10.82
C LYS A 814 16.78 -4.58 -9.48
N HIS A 815 15.60 -4.91 -9.00
CA HIS A 815 15.02 -4.45 -7.74
C HIS A 815 14.87 -5.65 -6.82
N HIS A 816 15.24 -5.49 -5.55
CA HIS A 816 15.21 -6.56 -4.57
C HIS A 816 13.98 -6.40 -3.68
N VAL A 817 13.28 -7.50 -3.44
CA VAL A 817 12.13 -7.53 -2.53
C VAL A 817 12.62 -8.04 -1.18
N ILE A 818 12.40 -7.24 -0.14
CA ILE A 818 12.78 -7.51 1.24
C ILE A 818 11.48 -7.51 2.06
N SER A 819 11.26 -8.55 2.86
CA SER A 819 10.11 -8.56 3.77
C SER A 819 10.39 -7.68 4.98
N GLU A 820 9.35 -7.07 5.54
CA GLU A 820 9.51 -6.22 6.72
C GLU A 820 10.09 -6.99 7.92
N HIS A 821 9.75 -8.28 8.05
CA HIS A 821 10.34 -9.15 9.05
C HIS A 821 11.86 -9.33 8.85
N GLN A 822 12.31 -9.55 7.61
CA GLN A 822 13.74 -9.62 7.32
C GLN A 822 14.44 -8.29 7.59
N LEU A 823 13.79 -7.18 7.25
CA LEU A 823 14.32 -5.85 7.55
C LEU A 823 14.47 -5.64 9.07
N LYS A 824 13.47 -6.03 9.86
CA LYS A 824 13.51 -5.93 11.34
C LYS A 824 14.58 -6.80 11.95
N LEU A 825 14.69 -8.07 11.52
CA LEU A 825 15.78 -8.93 11.99
C LEU A 825 17.15 -8.33 11.68
N TRP A 826 17.31 -7.68 10.53
CA TRP A 826 18.55 -7.01 10.20
C TRP A 826 18.79 -5.77 11.05
N GLU A 827 17.75 -4.95 11.29
CA GLU A 827 17.84 -3.81 12.21
C GLU A 827 18.22 -4.24 13.64
N GLU A 828 17.71 -5.38 14.10
CA GLU A 828 18.04 -5.98 15.40
C GLU A 828 19.46 -6.55 15.44
N GLU A 829 19.91 -7.25 14.40
CA GLU A 829 21.25 -7.84 14.31
C GLU A 829 22.37 -6.80 14.14
N THR A 830 22.12 -5.69 13.44
CA THR A 830 23.12 -4.63 13.27
C THR A 830 23.32 -3.79 14.53
N GLY A 831 22.45 -3.92 15.52
CA GLY A 831 22.43 -3.05 16.70
C GLY A 831 22.03 -1.63 16.30
N ALA A 832 20.90 -1.14 16.80
CA ALA A 832 20.41 0.22 16.52
C ALA A 832 21.33 1.37 17.02
N ASP A 833 22.53 1.06 17.52
CA ASP A 833 23.45 1.98 18.21
C ASP A 833 24.79 2.23 17.49
N ASP A 834 25.08 1.61 16.33
CA ASP A 834 26.33 1.89 15.58
C ASP A 834 26.00 2.34 14.13
N PRO A 835 26.26 3.62 13.76
CA PRO A 835 25.82 4.24 12.50
C PRO A 835 26.47 3.71 11.21
#